data_AF-A0A9Q0T1U8-F1
#
_entry.id   AF-A0A9Q0T1U8-F1
#
_cell.length_a   1.000
_cell.length_b   1.000
_cell.length_c   1.000
_cell.angle_alpha   90.00
_cell.angle_beta   90.00
_cell.angle_gamma   90.00
#
_symmetry.space_group_name_H-M   'P 1'
#
loop_
_entity.id
_entity.type
_entity.pdbx_description
1 polymer ?
#
loop_
_entity_poly.entity_id
_entity_poly.type
_entity_poly.pdbx_seq_one_letter_code
_entity_poly.pdbx_strand_id
1 'polypeptide(L)'
;MRTILFSTERVTANSWESGLFILFLLVFAIIAAGYVLRKGLEDPTRSNVEYFVLNLFSIPFAGKVDICCFDKTGTLTSDDMEFCGVVGHTESTDLETDMTKVPVCTAEILASCHALVFVDNKLVGDPLEKAALKGIDWSYKSDEKAMPKKGGGNAVQIVQRHHFASHLKRMAVIVRIQEEFLVFVKGAPETIQDRLLALPPSYVDTYKKYTRQGSRVLALAFKNLPDMTVSEARSLDRDVVETGLTFAGFAVFNCPIRVDSAAVLSELKNSSHDLVMITGDQALTACHVASQVHIITKPALILYPSRSGQGYEWISPDEVEKISYGDKEAEELSETHDLCVGGDCFEMLQQSSAVVGVIPYVKVFARVAPEQKELILTTFKTVGRITLMCGDGTNDVGALKQAHVGVALLNAVPPTQSGNTSSETPKDGALKLSKSKKAKPEASNVNGESSSRGKAVSRSDSASQSAGNRHQTAAEMQRQRLKKLMEEMNEEGDGRSAPIVKLGDASMASPFTAKHASVAPTTDIIRQGRSTLVTTLQMFKILGLNCLATAYVLSVMYLDGVKLGDVQATISGVFTAAFFLFISQARPLPTLSAERPHPNIFCFYVFLSLMGQFAIHLLFLMSSVKSAEKYMPDECIEPDSEFHPNLVNTVSYMVSMMLQLATFAVNYIGHPFNQSITESKPFLYALLAASGFFTVITSDLFRGLNDWLKLVPLPPELRNKLLIWAVLMFVSCYTWERLLKWAFPGRIPAWKKNHQRLAAANVEKKKNV
;
A
#
# COMPACT_ATOMS: atom_id res chain seq x y z
N MET A 1 -13.41 10.57 17.87
CA MET A 1 -14.14 10.69 16.59
C MET A 1 -15.06 11.91 16.59
N ARG A 2 -16.30 11.83 17.08
CA ARG A 2 -17.34 12.87 16.86
C ARG A 2 -17.01 14.26 17.45
N THR A 3 -16.20 14.33 18.51
CA THR A 3 -15.93 15.56 19.28
C THR A 3 -14.78 16.43 18.76
N ILE A 4 -13.99 15.97 17.77
CA ILE A 4 -12.85 16.72 17.22
C ILE A 4 -13.24 17.55 15.98
N LEU A 5 -14.37 17.21 15.35
CA LEU A 5 -14.81 17.78 14.06
C LEU A 5 -15.44 19.18 14.14
N PHE A 6 -15.61 19.76 15.32
CA PHE A 6 -16.31 21.04 15.52
C PHE A 6 -15.61 21.94 16.55
N SER A 7 -14.53 22.62 16.13
CA SER A 7 -14.09 23.89 16.76
C SER A 7 -13.04 24.60 15.89
N THR A 8 -13.43 25.69 15.23
CA THR A 8 -12.58 26.84 14.88
C THR A 8 -13.49 28.00 14.48
N GLU A 9 -13.46 29.11 15.23
CA GLU A 9 -14.04 30.38 14.78
C GLU A 9 -13.26 30.96 13.61
N ARG A 10 -13.91 31.81 12.81
CA ARG A 10 -13.26 32.62 11.77
C ARG A 10 -13.40 34.10 12.13
N VAL A 11 -12.27 34.80 12.22
CA VAL A 11 -12.24 36.27 12.23
C VAL A 11 -12.37 36.78 10.79
N THR A 12 -13.26 37.72 10.55
CA THR A 12 -13.46 38.36 9.23
C THR A 12 -12.90 39.77 9.22
N ALA A 13 -11.97 40.04 8.30
CA ALA A 13 -11.61 41.40 7.89
C ALA A 13 -12.52 41.81 6.73
N ASN A 14 -13.32 42.86 6.90
CA ASN A 14 -14.39 43.21 5.98
C ASN A 14 -13.91 44.18 4.89
N SER A 15 -13.64 43.66 3.68
CA SER A 15 -13.58 44.48 2.46
C SER A 15 -14.30 43.75 1.33
N TRP A 16 -15.36 44.39 0.81
CA TRP A 16 -16.26 43.83 -0.21
C TRP A 16 -15.52 43.48 -1.51
N GLU A 17 -14.53 44.29 -1.89
CA GLU A 17 -13.70 44.10 -3.09
C GLU A 17 -12.79 42.88 -2.97
N SER A 18 -12.16 42.66 -1.81
CA SER A 18 -11.43 41.43 -1.52
C SER A 18 -12.35 40.20 -1.56
N GLY A 19 -13.59 40.33 -1.11
CA GLY A 19 -14.61 39.28 -1.22
C GLY A 19 -14.92 38.91 -2.67
N LEU A 20 -15.10 39.91 -3.55
CA LEU A 20 -15.32 39.73 -4.98
C LEU A 20 -14.09 39.13 -5.69
N PHE A 21 -12.88 39.58 -5.35
CA PHE A 21 -11.64 39.04 -5.91
C PHE A 21 -11.38 37.59 -5.47
N ILE A 22 -11.61 37.28 -4.19
CA ILE A 22 -11.57 35.90 -3.68
C ILE A 22 -12.64 35.05 -4.36
N LEU A 23 -13.87 35.55 -4.55
CA LEU A 23 -14.93 34.83 -5.25
C LEU A 23 -14.54 34.54 -6.71
N PHE A 24 -13.94 35.50 -7.41
CA PHE A 24 -13.44 35.32 -8.78
C PHE A 24 -12.33 34.25 -8.85
N LEU A 25 -11.32 34.33 -7.99
CA LEU A 25 -10.28 33.30 -7.88
C LEU A 25 -10.86 31.92 -7.50
N LEU A 26 -11.88 31.90 -6.64
CA LEU A 26 -12.55 30.68 -6.18
C LEU A 26 -13.43 30.06 -7.28
N VAL A 27 -14.02 30.86 -8.18
CA VAL A 27 -14.69 30.36 -9.40
C VAL A 27 -13.67 29.72 -10.34
N PHE A 28 -12.52 30.36 -10.59
CA PHE A 28 -11.45 29.73 -11.40
C PHE A 28 -10.88 28.48 -10.73
N ALA A 29 -10.73 28.47 -9.39
CA ALA A 29 -10.30 27.30 -8.64
C ALA A 29 -11.34 26.17 -8.69
N ILE A 30 -12.64 26.46 -8.63
CA ILE A 30 -13.72 25.46 -8.77
C ILE A 30 -13.80 24.95 -10.21
N ILE A 31 -13.63 25.80 -11.23
CA ILE A 31 -13.60 25.37 -12.64
C ILE A 31 -12.36 24.51 -12.91
N ALA A 32 -11.19 24.89 -12.38
CA ALA A 32 -9.97 24.10 -12.49
C ALA A 32 -10.09 22.78 -11.71
N ALA A 33 -10.61 22.78 -10.49
CA ALA A 33 -10.86 21.58 -9.70
C ALA A 33 -11.92 20.68 -10.35
N GLY A 34 -12.98 21.26 -10.92
CA GLY A 34 -14.02 20.56 -11.68
C GLY A 34 -13.50 19.97 -12.99
N TYR A 35 -12.59 20.67 -13.69
CA TYR A 35 -11.89 20.14 -14.86
C TYR A 35 -10.88 19.05 -14.47
N VAL A 36 -10.12 19.20 -13.39
CA VAL A 36 -9.19 18.18 -12.87
C VAL A 36 -9.95 16.95 -12.35
N LEU A 37 -11.11 17.14 -11.73
CA LEU A 37 -12.00 16.06 -11.30
C LEU A 37 -12.61 15.37 -12.51
N ARG A 38 -13.22 16.12 -13.45
CA ARG A 38 -13.82 15.58 -14.66
C ARG A 38 -12.78 14.85 -15.53
N LYS A 39 -11.64 15.46 -15.80
CA LYS A 39 -10.56 14.83 -16.57
C LYS A 39 -9.90 13.69 -15.79
N GLY A 40 -9.89 13.76 -14.46
CA GLY A 40 -9.46 12.66 -13.59
C GLY A 40 -10.44 11.49 -13.53
N LEU A 41 -11.70 11.69 -13.93
CA LEU A 41 -12.74 10.67 -14.12
C LEU A 41 -12.82 10.19 -15.58
N GLU A 42 -12.47 11.04 -16.55
CA GLU A 42 -12.41 10.75 -18.00
C GLU A 42 -11.09 10.10 -18.44
N ASP A 43 -10.06 10.00 -17.60
CA ASP A 43 -8.76 9.39 -17.92
C ASP A 43 -8.75 7.89 -17.58
N PRO A 44 -8.93 6.98 -18.56
CA PRO A 44 -8.95 5.53 -18.32
C PRO A 44 -7.58 4.97 -17.93
N THR A 45 -6.51 5.77 -17.91
CA THR A 45 -5.22 5.35 -17.35
C THR A 45 -5.18 5.50 -15.83
N ARG A 46 -6.07 6.31 -15.22
CA ARG A 46 -6.07 6.57 -13.78
C ARG A 46 -6.90 5.57 -12.96
N SER A 47 -7.85 4.87 -13.60
CA SER A 47 -8.47 3.65 -13.06
C SER A 47 -7.47 2.51 -12.83
N ASN A 48 -6.33 2.55 -13.53
CA ASN A 48 -5.29 1.52 -13.49
C ASN A 48 -4.31 1.70 -12.31
N VAL A 49 -4.54 2.66 -11.42
CA VAL A 49 -3.89 2.64 -10.11
C VAL A 49 -4.54 1.53 -9.29
N GLU A 50 -3.80 0.43 -9.10
CA GLU A 50 -4.29 -0.80 -8.47
C GLU A 50 -4.58 -0.65 -6.97
N TYR A 51 -4.43 0.53 -6.38
CA TYR A 51 -4.58 0.77 -4.94
C TYR A 51 -5.36 2.05 -4.61
N PHE A 52 -6.05 2.02 -3.48
CA PHE A 52 -6.70 3.16 -2.85
C PHE A 52 -5.79 3.81 -1.81
N VAL A 53 -5.93 5.13 -1.62
CA VAL A 53 -5.23 5.90 -0.59
C VAL A 53 -6.25 6.47 0.39
N LEU A 54 -6.18 6.06 1.66
CA LEU A 54 -7.05 6.55 2.72
C LEU A 54 -6.46 7.75 3.47
N ASN A 55 -5.13 7.93 3.44
CA ASN A 55 -4.45 9.05 4.08
C ASN A 55 -3.33 9.65 3.21
N LEU A 56 -3.60 10.80 2.59
CA LEU A 56 -2.68 11.51 1.69
C LEU A 56 -1.36 11.93 2.37
N PHE A 57 -1.35 12.17 3.70
CA PHE A 57 -0.14 12.55 4.42
C PHE A 57 0.90 11.42 4.47
N SER A 58 0.50 10.17 4.17
CA SER A 58 1.40 9.01 4.12
C SER A 58 2.24 8.96 2.83
N ILE A 59 1.82 9.65 1.76
CA ILE A 59 2.50 9.60 0.46
C ILE A 59 3.95 10.12 0.55
N PRO A 60 4.26 11.29 1.17
CA PRO A 60 5.64 11.74 1.32
C PRO A 60 6.51 10.87 2.25
N PHE A 61 5.90 10.05 3.12
CA PHE A 61 6.64 9.06 3.93
C PHE A 61 7.06 7.84 3.11
N ALA A 62 6.25 7.41 2.13
CA ALA A 62 6.63 6.34 1.20
C ALA A 62 7.93 6.66 0.43
N GLY A 63 8.19 7.94 0.13
CA GLY A 63 9.43 8.39 -0.47
C GLY A 63 10.69 8.23 0.41
N LYS A 64 10.50 8.01 1.72
CA LYS A 64 11.56 7.92 2.75
C LYS A 64 11.73 6.52 3.33
N VAL A 65 11.00 5.51 2.84
CA VAL A 65 11.04 4.14 3.40
C VAL A 65 12.43 3.53 3.25
N ASP A 66 13.00 3.08 4.37
CA ASP A 66 14.30 2.40 4.44
C ASP A 66 14.14 0.88 4.40
N ILE A 67 13.08 0.37 5.07
CA ILE A 67 12.85 -1.06 5.28
C ILE A 67 11.42 -1.45 4.91
N CYS A 68 11.27 -2.48 4.09
CA CYS A 68 10.00 -3.05 3.65
C CYS A 68 9.81 -4.42 4.30
N CYS A 69 8.80 -4.53 5.15
CA CYS A 69 8.39 -5.78 5.81
C CYS A 69 7.21 -6.39 5.06
N PHE A 70 7.22 -7.71 4.87
CA PHE A 70 6.16 -8.46 4.17
C PHE A 70 5.71 -9.66 5.02
N ASP A 71 4.41 -9.95 5.08
CA ASP A 71 3.95 -11.31 5.43
C ASP A 71 4.24 -12.29 4.29
N LYS A 72 4.21 -13.59 4.58
CA LYS A 72 4.44 -14.67 3.62
C LYS A 72 3.14 -15.21 3.01
N THR A 73 2.13 -15.52 3.82
CA THR A 73 0.90 -16.21 3.38
C THR A 73 -0.13 -15.18 2.98
N GLY A 74 -0.82 -15.36 1.85
CA GLY A 74 -1.71 -14.35 1.26
C GLY A 74 -0.95 -13.19 0.62
N THR A 75 0.17 -12.76 1.19
CA THR A 75 0.99 -11.65 0.67
C THR A 75 2.01 -12.09 -0.38
N LEU A 76 3.05 -12.86 -0.03
CA LEU A 76 4.10 -13.30 -0.99
C LEU A 76 3.77 -14.64 -1.68
N THR A 77 3.01 -15.51 -1.02
CA THR A 77 2.43 -16.73 -1.60
C THR A 77 0.93 -16.54 -1.82
N SER A 78 0.34 -17.40 -2.66
CA SER A 78 -1.13 -17.52 -2.68
C SER A 78 -1.66 -18.04 -1.35
N ASP A 79 -2.96 -17.80 -1.11
CA ASP A 79 -3.77 -18.48 -0.09
C ASP A 79 -4.25 -19.86 -0.56
N ASP A 80 -4.25 -20.09 -1.87
CA ASP A 80 -4.59 -21.38 -2.47
C ASP A 80 -3.48 -22.40 -2.17
N MET A 81 -3.74 -23.21 -1.15
CA MET A 81 -2.90 -24.35 -0.76
C MET A 81 -3.05 -25.50 -1.75
N GLU A 82 -1.93 -26.09 -2.17
CA GLU A 82 -1.92 -27.29 -3.00
C GLU A 82 -1.56 -28.50 -2.14
N PHE A 83 -2.39 -29.54 -2.14
CA PHE A 83 -2.05 -30.81 -1.49
C PHE A 83 -1.19 -31.65 -2.44
N CYS A 84 0.03 -31.96 -2.02
CA CYS A 84 0.99 -32.67 -2.85
C CYS A 84 0.91 -34.18 -2.67
N GLY A 85 0.68 -34.67 -1.45
CA GLY A 85 0.58 -36.09 -1.15
C GLY A 85 0.87 -36.45 0.31
N VAL A 86 1.13 -37.73 0.55
CA VAL A 86 1.45 -38.29 1.87
C VAL A 86 2.85 -38.91 1.85
N VAL A 87 3.59 -38.82 2.95
CA VAL A 87 4.95 -39.41 3.07
C VAL A 87 5.20 -40.01 4.46
N GLY A 88 6.14 -40.97 4.54
CA GLY A 88 6.59 -41.57 5.79
C GLY A 88 5.65 -42.61 6.39
N HIS A 89 4.67 -43.11 5.63
CA HIS A 89 3.89 -44.27 6.04
C HIS A 89 4.64 -45.59 5.81
N THR A 90 5.25 -45.74 4.63
CA THR A 90 6.19 -46.81 4.28
C THR A 90 7.62 -46.44 4.69
N GLU A 91 8.56 -47.40 4.66
CA GLU A 91 9.99 -47.14 4.93
C GLU A 91 10.64 -46.16 3.92
N SER A 92 9.97 -45.87 2.79
CA SER A 92 10.40 -44.89 1.79
C SER A 92 10.14 -43.44 2.23
N THR A 93 11.14 -42.57 2.09
CA THR A 93 11.04 -41.12 2.39
C THR A 93 10.45 -40.28 1.25
N ASP A 94 9.87 -40.93 0.25
CA ASP A 94 9.39 -40.30 -0.99
C ASP A 94 7.87 -40.09 -0.97
N LEU A 95 7.44 -39.05 -1.67
CA LEU A 95 6.06 -38.56 -1.61
C LEU A 95 5.12 -39.45 -2.44
N GLU A 96 4.18 -40.12 -1.79
CA GLU A 96 3.10 -40.82 -2.49
C GLU A 96 1.99 -39.84 -2.85
N THR A 97 1.92 -39.53 -4.15
CA THR A 97 0.87 -38.72 -4.76
C THR A 97 -0.37 -39.56 -5.09
N ASP A 98 -0.23 -40.88 -5.20
CA ASP A 98 -1.30 -41.82 -5.51
C ASP A 98 -2.03 -42.25 -4.23
N MET A 99 -3.19 -41.64 -3.99
CA MET A 99 -4.03 -41.90 -2.82
C MET A 99 -4.59 -43.33 -2.75
N THR A 100 -4.46 -44.15 -3.81
CA THR A 100 -4.85 -45.57 -3.76
C THR A 100 -3.84 -46.45 -3.02
N LYS A 101 -2.59 -46.00 -2.90
CA LYS A 101 -1.52 -46.70 -2.15
C LYS A 101 -1.40 -46.23 -0.69
N VAL A 102 -2.01 -45.09 -0.37
CA VAL A 102 -2.07 -44.55 0.99
C VAL A 102 -3.02 -45.41 1.83
N PRO A 103 -2.71 -45.72 3.10
CA PRO A 103 -3.59 -46.51 3.95
C PRO A 103 -4.95 -45.89 4.13
N VAL A 104 -5.96 -46.75 4.27
CA VAL A 104 -7.34 -46.35 4.54
C VAL A 104 -7.39 -45.43 5.78
N CYS A 105 -6.72 -45.80 6.88
CA CYS A 105 -6.67 -44.98 8.09
C CYS A 105 -6.10 -43.56 7.85
N THR A 106 -5.03 -43.41 7.07
CA THR A 106 -4.45 -42.10 6.76
C THR A 106 -5.40 -41.24 5.90
N ALA A 107 -6.12 -41.87 4.96
CA ALA A 107 -7.15 -41.21 4.17
C ALA A 107 -8.37 -40.83 5.04
N GLU A 108 -8.78 -41.69 5.99
CA GLU A 108 -9.86 -41.43 6.95
C GLU A 108 -9.53 -40.24 7.87
N ILE A 109 -8.28 -40.13 8.36
CA ILE A 109 -7.80 -38.97 9.13
C ILE A 109 -7.95 -37.69 8.28
N LEU A 110 -7.45 -37.68 7.04
CA LEU A 110 -7.56 -36.51 6.17
C LEU A 110 -9.01 -36.16 5.81
N ALA A 111 -9.88 -37.16 5.70
CA ALA A 111 -11.29 -36.99 5.34
C ALA A 111 -12.21 -36.54 6.48
N SER A 112 -11.79 -36.67 7.75
CA SER A 112 -12.67 -36.46 8.90
C SER A 112 -12.06 -35.61 10.04
N CYS A 113 -10.74 -35.58 10.18
CA CYS A 113 -10.06 -34.69 11.12
C CYS A 113 -9.98 -33.28 10.52
N HIS A 114 -11.11 -32.57 10.47
CA HIS A 114 -11.18 -31.19 9.94
C HIS A 114 -12.27 -30.33 10.61
N ALA A 115 -12.13 -29.02 10.48
CA ALA A 115 -13.09 -28.01 10.94
C ALA A 115 -14.02 -27.49 9.83
N LEU A 116 -13.93 -28.04 8.62
CA LEU A 116 -14.85 -27.74 7.51
C LEU A 116 -16.32 -27.97 7.87
N VAL A 117 -17.20 -27.12 7.33
CA VAL A 117 -18.66 -27.12 7.51
C VAL A 117 -19.33 -27.09 6.13
N PHE A 118 -20.43 -27.82 5.94
CA PHE A 118 -21.16 -27.87 4.68
C PHE A 118 -22.45 -27.03 4.74
N VAL A 119 -22.43 -25.84 4.11
CA VAL A 119 -23.53 -24.85 4.15
C VAL A 119 -23.92 -24.47 2.73
N ASP A 120 -25.22 -24.40 2.42
CA ASP A 120 -25.76 -23.99 1.11
C ASP A 120 -25.13 -24.71 -0.10
N ASN A 121 -24.98 -26.04 0.02
CA ASN A 121 -24.28 -26.91 -0.94
C ASN A 121 -22.81 -26.54 -1.22
N LYS A 122 -22.17 -25.75 -0.35
CA LYS A 122 -20.77 -25.30 -0.45
C LYS A 122 -19.97 -25.70 0.78
N LEU A 123 -18.73 -26.10 0.55
CA LEU A 123 -17.77 -26.45 1.59
C LEU A 123 -17.06 -25.19 2.10
N VAL A 124 -17.25 -24.86 3.37
CA VAL A 124 -16.72 -23.65 4.04
C VAL A 124 -15.73 -24.06 5.13
N GLY A 125 -14.71 -23.25 5.38
CA GLY A 125 -13.62 -23.53 6.32
C GLY A 125 -12.23 -23.21 5.74
N ASP A 126 -11.18 -23.72 6.38
CA ASP A 126 -9.77 -23.43 6.07
C ASP A 126 -9.35 -23.95 4.67
N PRO A 127 -8.71 -23.12 3.81
CA PRO A 127 -8.20 -23.53 2.50
C PRO A 127 -7.31 -24.78 2.53
N LEU A 128 -6.47 -24.96 3.56
CA LEU A 128 -5.60 -26.14 3.71
C LEU A 128 -6.43 -27.41 3.87
N GLU A 129 -7.50 -27.36 4.66
CA GLU A 129 -8.39 -28.50 4.86
C GLU A 129 -9.19 -28.81 3.59
N LYS A 130 -9.62 -27.79 2.85
CA LYS A 130 -10.25 -27.97 1.54
C LYS A 130 -9.29 -28.59 0.53
N ALA A 131 -8.03 -28.17 0.51
CA ALA A 131 -7.00 -28.72 -0.35
C ALA A 131 -6.77 -30.21 -0.05
N ALA A 132 -6.66 -30.58 1.23
CA ALA A 132 -6.56 -31.97 1.66
C ALA A 132 -7.77 -32.80 1.19
N LEU A 133 -9.00 -32.37 1.50
CA LEU A 133 -10.23 -33.09 1.13
C LEU A 133 -10.46 -33.16 -0.39
N LYS A 134 -10.00 -32.15 -1.14
CA LYS A 134 -10.04 -32.14 -2.62
C LYS A 134 -9.01 -33.09 -3.23
N GLY A 135 -7.83 -33.20 -2.60
CA GLY A 135 -6.72 -34.07 -3.02
C GLY A 135 -6.97 -35.56 -2.78
N ILE A 136 -7.87 -35.91 -1.86
CA ILE A 136 -8.29 -37.29 -1.60
C ILE A 136 -9.62 -37.64 -2.30
N ASP A 137 -9.80 -38.92 -2.60
CA ASP A 137 -11.04 -39.46 -3.21
C ASP A 137 -12.21 -39.58 -2.21
N TRP A 138 -12.38 -38.61 -1.31
CA TRP A 138 -13.45 -38.56 -0.30
C TRP A 138 -14.41 -37.40 -0.52
N SER A 139 -15.59 -37.49 0.07
CA SER A 139 -16.64 -36.48 0.02
C SER A 139 -17.22 -36.23 1.41
N TYR A 140 -17.42 -34.95 1.71
CA TYR A 140 -18.07 -34.47 2.92
C TYR A 140 -19.31 -33.68 2.49
N LYS A 141 -20.49 -34.21 2.81
CA LYS A 141 -21.80 -33.64 2.39
C LYS A 141 -22.76 -33.40 3.55
N SER A 142 -22.42 -33.87 4.74
CA SER A 142 -23.17 -33.60 5.98
C SER A 142 -22.17 -33.41 7.12
N ASP A 143 -22.52 -32.55 8.08
CA ASP A 143 -21.55 -32.11 9.10
C ASP A 143 -21.06 -33.23 10.04
N GLU A 144 -21.67 -34.42 9.99
CA GLU A 144 -21.37 -35.56 10.84
C GLU A 144 -20.74 -36.77 10.11
N LYS A 145 -20.70 -36.81 8.76
CA LYS A 145 -20.23 -38.02 8.03
C LYS A 145 -19.37 -37.70 6.80
N ALA A 146 -18.16 -38.27 6.79
CA ALA A 146 -17.30 -38.34 5.62
C ALA A 146 -17.47 -39.70 4.92
N MET A 147 -17.50 -39.72 3.58
CA MET A 147 -17.69 -40.94 2.79
C MET A 147 -16.77 -40.95 1.56
N PRO A 148 -16.17 -42.11 1.20
CA PRO A 148 -15.35 -42.23 -0.01
C PRO A 148 -16.20 -42.03 -1.28
N LYS A 149 -15.62 -41.40 -2.31
CA LYS A 149 -16.26 -41.14 -3.61
C LYS A 149 -16.33 -42.41 -4.48
N LYS A 150 -15.30 -43.25 -4.39
CA LYS A 150 -15.23 -44.57 -5.05
C LYS A 150 -15.71 -45.62 -4.03
N GLY A 151 -16.70 -46.41 -4.39
CA GLY A 151 -17.30 -47.39 -3.46
C GLY A 151 -16.29 -48.45 -3.02
N GLY A 152 -16.19 -48.69 -1.71
CA GLY A 152 -15.27 -49.68 -1.13
C GLY A 152 -14.75 -49.39 0.27
N GLY A 153 -14.94 -48.19 0.81
CA GLY A 153 -14.53 -47.82 2.18
C GLY A 153 -15.70 -47.51 3.12
N ASN A 154 -15.44 -47.56 4.43
CA ASN A 154 -16.42 -47.27 5.46
C ASN A 154 -16.75 -45.77 5.55
N ALA A 155 -17.99 -45.45 5.95
CA ALA A 155 -18.34 -44.08 6.30
C ALA A 155 -17.79 -43.74 7.69
N VAL A 156 -17.07 -42.64 7.81
CA VAL A 156 -16.52 -42.16 9.09
C VAL A 156 -17.50 -41.19 9.72
N GLN A 157 -18.08 -41.55 10.86
CA GLN A 157 -18.97 -40.67 11.61
C GLN A 157 -18.18 -39.85 12.63
N ILE A 158 -18.29 -38.53 12.58
CA ILE A 158 -17.62 -37.62 13.50
C ILE A 158 -18.50 -37.42 14.74
N VAL A 159 -17.96 -37.75 15.91
CA VAL A 159 -18.67 -37.76 17.20
C VAL A 159 -18.43 -36.49 18.01
N GLN A 160 -17.17 -36.03 18.04
CA GLN A 160 -16.72 -34.85 18.81
C GLN A 160 -15.49 -34.22 18.13
N ARG A 161 -15.39 -32.89 18.15
CA ARG A 161 -14.26 -32.13 17.58
C ARG A 161 -13.56 -31.29 18.65
N HIS A 162 -12.26 -31.48 18.82
CA HIS A 162 -11.39 -30.56 19.54
C HIS A 162 -10.70 -29.65 18.50
N HIS A 163 -11.27 -28.46 18.30
CA HIS A 163 -10.80 -27.50 17.32
C HIS A 163 -9.32 -27.15 17.47
N PHE A 164 -8.71 -26.72 16.36
CA PHE A 164 -7.34 -26.22 16.36
C PHE A 164 -7.21 -25.03 17.32
N ALA A 165 -6.20 -25.08 18.18
CA ALA A 165 -5.84 -23.99 19.08
C ALA A 165 -4.40 -23.57 18.82
N SER A 166 -4.18 -22.27 18.55
CA SER A 166 -2.87 -21.76 18.09
C SER A 166 -1.72 -22.03 19.06
N HIS A 167 -1.99 -22.04 20.37
CA HIS A 167 -1.00 -22.38 21.40
C HIS A 167 -0.70 -23.89 21.47
N LEU A 168 -1.65 -24.75 21.08
CA LEU A 168 -1.46 -26.22 21.04
C LEU A 168 -0.95 -26.74 19.69
N LYS A 169 -1.05 -25.94 18.61
CA LYS A 169 -0.56 -26.23 17.25
C LYS A 169 -1.10 -27.53 16.63
N ARG A 170 -2.25 -28.02 17.11
CA ARG A 170 -2.87 -29.29 16.71
C ARG A 170 -4.38 -29.28 16.91
N MET A 171 -5.05 -30.25 16.31
CA MET A 171 -6.48 -30.55 16.52
C MET A 171 -6.72 -32.06 16.55
N ALA A 172 -7.80 -32.46 17.19
CA ALA A 172 -8.21 -33.85 17.32
C ALA A 172 -9.72 -34.01 17.08
N VAL A 173 -10.11 -35.17 16.57
CA VAL A 173 -11.50 -35.53 16.31
C VAL A 173 -11.73 -36.96 16.79
N ILE A 174 -12.81 -37.19 17.51
CA ILE A 174 -13.27 -38.53 17.88
C ILE A 174 -14.27 -38.97 16.82
N VAL A 175 -14.05 -40.15 16.25
CA VAL A 175 -14.85 -40.74 15.19
C VAL A 175 -15.37 -42.12 15.59
N ARG A 176 -16.41 -42.59 14.89
CA ARG A 176 -16.93 -43.96 14.97
C ARG A 176 -16.91 -44.59 13.58
N ILE A 177 -16.33 -45.78 13.47
CA ILE A 177 -16.18 -46.55 12.22
C ILE A 177 -16.54 -48.01 12.52
N GLN A 178 -17.50 -48.60 11.80
CA GLN A 178 -17.96 -49.98 12.02
C GLN A 178 -18.22 -50.34 13.50
N GLU A 179 -18.86 -49.42 14.23
CA GLU A 179 -19.13 -49.46 15.67
C GLU A 179 -17.96 -49.12 16.61
N GLU A 180 -16.70 -49.33 16.21
CA GLU A 180 -15.49 -48.98 16.97
C GLU A 180 -15.27 -47.46 17.08
N PHE A 181 -14.64 -47.02 18.17
CA PHE A 181 -14.25 -45.62 18.40
C PHE A 181 -12.76 -45.39 18.15
N LEU A 182 -12.45 -44.39 17.32
CA LEU A 182 -11.08 -43.96 17.06
C LEU A 182 -10.93 -42.46 17.31
N VAL A 183 -9.72 -42.06 17.69
CA VAL A 183 -9.27 -40.67 17.71
C VAL A 183 -8.36 -40.45 16.52
N PHE A 184 -8.60 -39.36 15.78
CA PHE A 184 -7.73 -38.87 14.72
C PHE A 184 -7.18 -37.49 15.08
N VAL A 185 -5.87 -37.33 15.00
CA VAL A 185 -5.14 -36.10 15.37
C VAL A 185 -4.32 -35.63 14.18
N LYS A 186 -4.33 -34.32 13.93
CA LYS A 186 -3.38 -33.68 13.02
C LYS A 186 -2.78 -32.42 13.63
N GLY A 187 -1.52 -32.14 13.33
CA GLY A 187 -0.84 -30.96 13.88
C GLY A 187 0.58 -30.76 13.35
N ALA A 188 1.27 -29.80 13.96
CA ALA A 188 2.67 -29.54 13.68
C ALA A 188 3.55 -30.77 14.07
N PRO A 189 4.48 -31.24 13.20
CA PRO A 189 5.33 -32.39 13.48
C PRO A 189 6.05 -32.32 14.83
N GLU A 190 6.58 -31.14 15.17
CA GLU A 190 7.29 -30.90 16.42
C GLU A 190 6.42 -31.02 17.69
N THR A 191 5.09 -31.01 17.56
CA THR A 191 4.16 -31.12 18.70
C THR A 191 3.46 -32.49 18.76
N ILE A 192 3.33 -33.18 17.62
CA ILE A 192 2.79 -34.55 17.58
C ILE A 192 3.84 -35.57 18.03
N GLN A 193 5.13 -35.35 17.73
CA GLN A 193 6.22 -36.27 18.11
C GLN A 193 6.23 -36.60 19.62
N ASP A 194 6.00 -35.61 20.49
CA ASP A 194 6.01 -35.76 21.95
C ASP A 194 4.78 -36.51 22.50
N ARG A 195 3.83 -36.89 21.63
CA ARG A 195 2.57 -37.55 21.97
C ARG A 195 2.43 -38.94 21.35
N LEU A 196 3.40 -39.35 20.52
CA LEU A 196 3.46 -40.69 19.93
C LEU A 196 3.91 -41.73 20.96
N LEU A 197 3.37 -42.96 20.87
CA LEU A 197 3.84 -44.11 21.67
C LEU A 197 5.23 -44.58 21.24
N ALA A 198 5.50 -44.55 19.93
CA ALA A 198 6.77 -44.89 19.33
C ALA A 198 7.08 -43.89 18.21
N LEU A 199 8.26 -43.28 18.26
CA LEU A 199 8.72 -42.34 17.25
C LEU A 199 9.47 -43.12 16.14
N PRO A 200 9.02 -43.07 14.87
CA PRO A 200 9.77 -43.69 13.78
C PRO A 200 11.16 -43.05 13.62
N PRO A 201 12.22 -43.83 13.33
CA PRO A 201 13.58 -43.28 13.25
C PRO A 201 13.73 -42.23 12.13
N SER A 202 13.02 -42.40 11.01
CA SER A 202 13.01 -41.47 9.88
C SER A 202 12.06 -40.27 10.06
N TYR A 203 11.30 -40.18 11.16
CA TYR A 203 10.26 -39.16 11.36
C TYR A 203 10.82 -37.73 11.21
N VAL A 204 11.91 -37.44 11.94
CA VAL A 204 12.50 -36.11 12.02
C VAL A 204 13.12 -35.68 10.70
N ASP A 205 13.89 -36.57 10.07
CA ASP A 205 14.56 -36.28 8.79
C ASP A 205 13.55 -36.14 7.65
N THR A 206 12.48 -36.95 7.66
CA THR A 206 11.43 -36.90 6.64
C THR A 206 10.70 -35.57 6.66
N TYR A 207 10.18 -35.10 7.81
CA TYR A 207 9.48 -33.82 7.80
C TYR A 207 10.43 -32.67 7.45
N LYS A 208 11.65 -32.66 8.01
CA LYS A 208 12.67 -31.63 7.71
C LYS A 208 13.05 -31.58 6.23
N LYS A 209 13.16 -32.72 5.53
CA LYS A 209 13.40 -32.80 4.07
C LYS A 209 12.39 -31.94 3.31
N TYR A 210 11.09 -32.14 3.55
CA TYR A 210 10.04 -31.37 2.86
C TYR A 210 9.90 -29.93 3.37
N THR A 211 10.11 -29.67 4.66
CA THR A 211 10.09 -28.29 5.19
C THR A 211 11.23 -27.44 4.64
N ARG A 212 12.44 -28.00 4.46
CA ARG A 212 13.58 -27.35 3.78
C ARG A 212 13.30 -27.04 2.31
N GLN A 213 12.40 -27.79 1.67
CA GLN A 213 11.91 -27.57 0.31
C GLN A 213 10.73 -26.58 0.25
N GLY A 214 10.47 -25.82 1.32
CA GLY A 214 9.39 -24.83 1.36
C GLY A 214 7.98 -25.43 1.53
N SER A 215 7.85 -26.75 1.67
CA SER A 215 6.55 -27.38 1.88
C SER A 215 6.06 -27.18 3.32
N ARG A 216 4.75 -27.04 3.49
CA ARG A 216 4.07 -27.08 4.79
C ARG A 216 3.70 -28.53 5.10
N VAL A 217 4.23 -29.06 6.19
CA VAL A 217 4.08 -30.47 6.58
C VAL A 217 3.19 -30.57 7.82
N LEU A 218 2.21 -31.47 7.81
CA LEU A 218 1.38 -31.81 8.97
C LEU A 218 1.58 -33.28 9.34
N ALA A 219 1.82 -33.57 10.61
CA ALA A 219 1.82 -34.93 11.12
C ALA A 219 0.39 -35.42 11.34
N LEU A 220 0.12 -36.65 10.91
CA LEU A 220 -1.13 -37.36 11.11
C LEU A 220 -0.90 -38.50 12.11
N ALA A 221 -1.82 -38.67 13.05
CA ALA A 221 -1.74 -39.73 14.05
C ALA A 221 -3.15 -40.19 14.47
N PHE A 222 -3.26 -41.41 14.99
CA PHE A 222 -4.51 -41.99 15.45
C PHE A 222 -4.34 -42.77 16.75
N LYS A 223 -5.45 -43.07 17.42
CA LYS A 223 -5.50 -43.88 18.63
C LYS A 223 -6.85 -44.60 18.71
N ASN A 224 -6.84 -45.88 19.03
CA ASN A 224 -8.07 -46.63 19.26
C ASN A 224 -8.57 -46.36 20.69
N LEU A 225 -9.87 -46.21 20.86
CA LEU A 225 -10.52 -46.09 22.16
C LEU A 225 -11.20 -47.42 22.52
N PRO A 226 -11.36 -47.74 23.82
CA PRO A 226 -12.19 -48.87 24.23
C PRO A 226 -13.67 -48.62 23.88
N ASP A 227 -14.47 -49.68 23.83
CA ASP A 227 -15.92 -49.57 23.68
C ASP A 227 -16.53 -48.71 24.78
N MET A 228 -17.30 -47.70 24.37
CA MET A 228 -17.92 -46.70 25.24
C MET A 228 -19.20 -46.14 24.61
N THR A 229 -20.00 -45.42 25.40
CA THR A 229 -21.17 -44.72 24.85
C THR A 229 -20.76 -43.43 24.13
N VAL A 230 -21.60 -42.99 23.18
CA VAL A 230 -21.43 -41.71 22.47
C VAL A 230 -21.40 -40.51 23.44
N SER A 231 -22.07 -40.63 24.60
CA SER A 231 -22.06 -39.58 25.63
C SER A 231 -20.71 -39.50 26.34
N GLU A 232 -20.15 -40.64 26.75
CA GLU A 232 -18.82 -40.71 27.38
C GLU A 232 -17.73 -40.22 26.44
N ALA A 233 -17.77 -40.65 25.17
CA ALA A 233 -16.85 -40.20 24.12
C ALA A 233 -16.84 -38.66 23.96
N ARG A 234 -18.01 -38.01 24.04
CA ARG A 234 -18.12 -36.54 23.96
C ARG A 234 -17.60 -35.80 25.18
N SER A 235 -17.61 -36.44 26.35
CA SER A 235 -17.12 -35.89 27.62
C SER A 235 -15.63 -36.14 27.90
N LEU A 236 -14.90 -36.81 27.00
CA LEU A 236 -13.47 -37.04 27.17
C LEU A 236 -12.67 -35.73 27.13
N ASP A 237 -11.75 -35.60 28.11
CA ASP A 237 -10.82 -34.48 28.16
C ASP A 237 -9.81 -34.52 27.01
N ARG A 238 -9.51 -33.33 26.47
CA ARG A 238 -8.66 -33.15 25.30
C ARG A 238 -7.27 -33.80 25.45
N ASP A 239 -6.67 -33.73 26.64
CA ASP A 239 -5.34 -34.31 26.87
C ASP A 239 -5.34 -35.85 26.87
N VAL A 240 -6.46 -36.50 27.24
CA VAL A 240 -6.62 -37.96 27.16
C VAL A 240 -6.78 -38.41 25.71
N VAL A 241 -7.46 -37.59 24.91
CA VAL A 241 -7.64 -37.78 23.46
C VAL A 241 -6.31 -37.61 22.72
N GLU A 242 -5.51 -36.60 23.06
CA GLU A 242 -4.27 -36.22 22.35
C GLU A 242 -2.99 -36.90 22.86
N THR A 243 -3.07 -37.96 23.67
CA THR A 243 -1.90 -38.69 24.23
C THR A 243 -1.90 -40.17 23.88
N GLY A 244 -0.71 -40.76 23.69
CA GLY A 244 -0.57 -42.18 23.38
C GLY A 244 -1.01 -42.52 21.96
N LEU A 245 -0.50 -41.76 20.98
CA LEU A 245 -0.90 -41.81 19.59
C LEU A 245 0.01 -42.74 18.76
N THR A 246 -0.53 -43.31 17.70
CA THR A 246 0.19 -44.07 16.66
C THR A 246 0.34 -43.19 15.41
N PHE A 247 1.53 -43.17 14.81
CA PHE A 247 1.81 -42.35 13.63
C PHE A 247 1.14 -42.91 12.36
N ALA A 248 0.56 -42.03 11.53
CA ALA A 248 -0.15 -42.38 10.30
C ALA A 248 0.51 -41.83 9.02
N GLY A 249 1.61 -41.09 9.13
CA GLY A 249 2.27 -40.40 8.02
C GLY A 249 2.21 -38.88 8.12
N PHE A 250 2.85 -38.21 7.18
CA PHE A 250 2.82 -36.76 7.01
C PHE A 250 2.01 -36.37 5.78
N ALA A 251 1.16 -35.35 5.90
CA ALA A 251 0.54 -34.67 4.77
C ALA A 251 1.40 -33.48 4.34
N VAL A 252 1.73 -33.40 3.05
CA VAL A 252 2.61 -32.38 2.47
C VAL A 252 1.80 -31.43 1.59
N PHE A 253 1.94 -30.13 1.84
CA PHE A 253 1.27 -29.06 1.11
C PHE A 253 2.28 -28.07 0.55
N ASN A 254 2.03 -27.55 -0.65
CA ASN A 254 2.81 -26.47 -1.26
C ASN A 254 2.07 -25.13 -1.12
N CYS A 255 2.85 -24.06 -0.94
CA CYS A 255 2.39 -22.67 -0.93
C CYS A 255 2.98 -21.96 -2.16
N PRO A 256 2.30 -21.95 -3.32
CA PRO A 256 2.87 -21.36 -4.53
C PRO A 256 3.16 -19.86 -4.33
N ILE A 257 4.39 -19.45 -4.64
CA ILE A 257 4.81 -18.04 -4.65
C ILE A 257 4.08 -17.29 -5.76
N ARG A 258 3.65 -16.05 -5.50
CA ARG A 258 3.00 -15.23 -6.52
C ARG A 258 4.01 -14.82 -7.61
N VAL A 259 3.60 -14.91 -8.86
CA VAL A 259 4.48 -14.73 -10.05
C VAL A 259 5.19 -13.38 -10.12
N ASP A 260 4.62 -12.34 -9.50
CA ASP A 260 5.16 -10.98 -9.41
C ASP A 260 6.18 -10.80 -8.28
N SER A 261 6.06 -11.58 -7.20
CA SER A 261 6.73 -11.28 -5.92
C SER A 261 8.24 -11.24 -6.01
N ALA A 262 8.88 -12.21 -6.66
CA ALA A 262 10.34 -12.24 -6.80
C ALA A 262 10.87 -11.03 -7.62
N ALA A 263 10.16 -10.61 -8.67
CA ALA A 263 10.55 -9.48 -9.50
C ALA A 263 10.41 -8.15 -8.74
N VAL A 264 9.27 -7.95 -8.07
CA VAL A 264 8.98 -6.74 -7.26
C VAL A 264 9.97 -6.58 -6.12
N LEU A 265 10.28 -7.64 -5.39
CA LEU A 265 11.25 -7.60 -4.28
C LEU A 265 12.68 -7.37 -4.79
N SER A 266 13.06 -7.96 -5.93
CA SER A 266 14.35 -7.67 -6.59
C SER A 266 14.50 -6.18 -6.94
N GLU A 267 13.47 -5.54 -7.50
CA GLU A 267 13.51 -4.10 -7.79
C GLU A 267 13.64 -3.25 -6.50
N LEU A 268 12.87 -3.57 -5.45
CA LEU A 268 12.97 -2.87 -4.17
C LEU A 268 14.38 -2.94 -3.58
N LYS A 269 15.02 -4.12 -3.64
CA LYS A 269 16.40 -4.35 -3.19
C LYS A 269 17.42 -3.57 -4.01
N ASN A 270 17.33 -3.63 -5.33
CA ASN A 270 18.17 -2.85 -6.25
C ASN A 270 18.02 -1.33 -6.06
N SER A 271 16.86 -0.89 -5.54
CA SER A 271 16.58 0.48 -5.16
C SER A 271 17.05 0.88 -3.74
N SER A 272 17.95 0.12 -3.10
CA SER A 272 18.48 0.36 -1.74
C SER A 272 17.46 0.28 -0.60
N HIS A 273 16.45 -0.59 -0.69
CA HIS A 273 15.59 -0.93 0.45
C HIS A 273 16.11 -2.22 1.12
N ASP A 274 16.06 -2.25 2.45
CA ASP A 274 16.14 -3.52 3.16
C ASP A 274 14.79 -4.24 3.10
N LEU A 275 14.83 -5.54 2.77
CA LEU A 275 13.65 -6.40 2.82
C LEU A 275 13.69 -7.26 4.09
N VAL A 276 12.51 -7.51 4.67
CA VAL A 276 12.29 -8.40 5.82
C VAL A 276 11.00 -9.19 5.62
N MET A 277 11.02 -10.48 5.97
CA MET A 277 9.81 -11.31 6.07
C MET A 277 9.38 -11.44 7.53
N ILE A 278 8.09 -11.31 7.82
CA ILE A 278 7.51 -11.47 9.15
C ILE A 278 6.30 -12.41 9.07
N THR A 279 6.42 -13.67 9.50
CA THR A 279 5.38 -14.70 9.26
C THR A 279 5.12 -15.64 10.45
N GLY A 280 3.90 -16.18 10.52
CA GLY A 280 3.50 -17.25 11.45
C GLY A 280 3.93 -18.66 11.03
N ASP A 281 4.47 -18.83 9.82
CA ASP A 281 4.96 -20.13 9.32
C ASP A 281 6.30 -20.57 9.97
N GLN A 282 6.68 -21.82 9.76
CA GLN A 282 7.90 -22.42 10.34
C GLN A 282 9.18 -21.82 9.74
N ALA A 283 10.24 -21.67 10.54
CA ALA A 283 11.48 -21.00 10.14
C ALA A 283 12.13 -21.56 8.87
N LEU A 284 12.19 -22.89 8.72
CA LEU A 284 12.74 -23.54 7.52
C LEU A 284 11.94 -23.19 6.25
N THR A 285 10.60 -23.27 6.30
CA THR A 285 9.72 -22.87 5.20
C THR A 285 9.86 -21.38 4.87
N ALA A 286 9.90 -20.53 5.90
CA ALA A 286 10.07 -19.09 5.75
C ALA A 286 11.43 -18.75 5.10
N CYS A 287 12.52 -19.38 5.52
CA CYS A 287 13.84 -19.20 4.92
C CYS A 287 13.88 -19.67 3.45
N HIS A 288 13.23 -20.79 3.12
CA HIS A 288 13.13 -21.27 1.74
C HIS A 288 12.43 -20.24 0.83
N VAL A 289 11.23 -19.80 1.22
CA VAL A 289 10.47 -18.79 0.44
C VAL A 289 11.23 -17.47 0.38
N ALA A 290 11.79 -17.01 1.49
CA ALA A 290 12.59 -15.78 1.56
C ALA A 290 13.83 -15.81 0.65
N SER A 291 14.43 -16.99 0.42
CA SER A 291 15.53 -17.18 -0.53
C SER A 291 15.03 -17.11 -1.97
N GLN A 292 13.89 -17.73 -2.28
CA GLN A 292 13.27 -17.69 -3.61
C GLN A 292 12.79 -16.28 -4.02
N VAL A 293 12.38 -15.43 -3.07
CA VAL A 293 12.01 -14.02 -3.31
C VAL A 293 13.14 -13.01 -3.03
N HIS A 294 14.39 -13.46 -2.91
CA HIS A 294 15.60 -12.62 -2.74
C HIS A 294 15.66 -11.74 -1.48
N ILE A 295 14.86 -12.02 -0.45
CA ILE A 295 14.99 -11.42 0.89
C ILE A 295 16.30 -11.92 1.52
N ILE A 296 16.47 -13.24 1.54
CA ILE A 296 17.74 -13.90 1.86
C ILE A 296 18.61 -13.94 0.60
N THR A 297 19.90 -13.66 0.76
CA THR A 297 20.93 -13.74 -0.29
C THR A 297 22.29 -14.23 0.20
N LYS A 298 22.51 -14.26 1.51
CA LYS A 298 23.65 -14.90 2.18
C LYS A 298 23.21 -16.25 2.75
N PRO A 299 24.13 -17.13 3.20
CA PRO A 299 23.74 -18.32 3.94
C PRO A 299 22.92 -17.93 5.17
N ALA A 300 21.86 -18.68 5.45
CA ALA A 300 20.91 -18.35 6.50
C ALA A 300 21.29 -19.01 7.83
N LEU A 301 21.08 -18.30 8.94
CA LEU A 301 21.23 -18.83 10.30
C LEU A 301 19.94 -18.62 11.10
N ILE A 302 19.43 -19.67 11.73
CA ILE A 302 18.19 -19.66 12.51
C ILE A 302 18.53 -19.77 13.99
N LEU A 303 18.04 -18.83 14.80
CA LEU A 303 18.21 -18.88 16.26
C LEU A 303 17.29 -19.95 16.87
N TYR A 304 17.86 -20.86 17.65
CA TYR A 304 17.17 -21.89 18.41
C TYR A 304 17.67 -21.95 19.87
N PRO A 305 16.86 -22.44 20.83
CA PRO A 305 17.38 -22.83 22.15
C PRO A 305 18.37 -24.01 22.01
N SER A 306 19.47 -23.97 22.76
CA SER A 306 20.50 -25.02 22.71
C SER A 306 19.95 -26.36 23.20
N ARG A 307 20.33 -27.47 22.53
CA ARG A 307 19.95 -28.83 22.95
C ARG A 307 20.53 -29.23 24.32
N SER A 308 21.57 -28.52 24.80
CA SER A 308 22.14 -28.70 26.14
C SER A 308 21.29 -28.08 27.26
N GLY A 309 20.22 -27.36 26.93
CA GLY A 309 19.36 -26.67 27.90
C GLY A 309 19.98 -25.42 28.54
N GLN A 310 21.17 -24.99 28.12
CA GLN A 310 21.80 -23.73 28.52
C GLN A 310 22.11 -22.89 27.28
N GLY A 311 21.53 -21.69 27.21
CA GLY A 311 21.76 -20.73 26.14
C GLY A 311 21.04 -21.03 24.82
N TYR A 312 21.43 -20.29 23.79
CA TYR A 312 20.86 -20.32 22.45
C TYR A 312 21.97 -20.52 21.41
N GLU A 313 21.62 -21.02 20.24
CA GLU A 313 22.54 -21.33 19.15
C GLU A 313 21.93 -20.87 17.81
N TRP A 314 22.77 -20.28 16.97
CA TRP A 314 22.51 -20.05 15.57
C TRP A 314 22.80 -21.34 14.79
N ILE A 315 21.80 -21.86 14.08
CA ILE A 315 21.89 -23.13 13.35
C ILE A 315 21.49 -22.89 11.89
N SER A 316 22.33 -23.32 10.96
CA SER A 316 22.01 -23.34 9.53
C SER A 316 20.80 -24.23 9.21
N PRO A 317 19.98 -23.95 8.17
CA PRO A 317 18.84 -24.79 7.80
C PRO A 317 19.17 -26.28 7.63
N ASP A 318 20.37 -26.60 7.16
CA ASP A 318 20.87 -27.96 6.94
C ASP A 318 21.53 -28.58 8.19
N GLU A 319 21.57 -27.87 9.32
CA GLU A 319 22.16 -28.26 10.61
C GLU A 319 23.68 -28.56 10.59
N VAL A 320 24.38 -28.18 9.52
CA VAL A 320 25.83 -28.37 9.33
C VAL A 320 26.63 -27.37 10.18
N GLU A 321 26.33 -26.08 10.01
CA GLU A 321 26.94 -24.98 10.78
C GLU A 321 26.11 -24.64 12.01
N LYS A 322 26.81 -24.47 13.15
CA LYS A 322 26.28 -24.15 14.47
C LYS A 322 27.22 -23.17 15.17
N ILE A 323 26.69 -22.06 15.65
CA ILE A 323 27.42 -20.99 16.34
C ILE A 323 26.67 -20.67 17.63
N SER A 324 27.34 -20.61 18.78
CA SER A 324 26.72 -20.19 20.04
C SER A 324 26.23 -18.75 19.96
N TYR A 325 25.15 -18.38 20.66
CA TYR A 325 24.62 -17.02 20.66
C TYR A 325 25.32 -16.13 21.70
N GLY A 326 25.93 -15.03 21.25
CA GLY A 326 26.33 -13.89 22.09
C GLY A 326 25.61 -12.58 21.70
N ASP A 327 25.23 -11.77 22.69
CA ASP A 327 24.42 -10.54 22.53
C ASP A 327 25.01 -9.47 21.59
N LYS A 328 26.31 -9.51 21.30
CA LYS A 328 27.00 -8.56 20.42
C LYS A 328 27.34 -9.11 19.04
N GLU A 329 27.17 -10.42 18.83
CA GLU A 329 27.60 -11.10 17.62
C GLU A 329 26.61 -10.93 16.46
N ALA A 330 25.34 -10.57 16.75
CA ALA A 330 24.32 -10.39 15.72
C ALA A 330 24.68 -9.34 14.65
N GLU A 331 25.42 -8.28 14.99
CA GLU A 331 25.91 -7.32 13.98
C GLU A 331 26.97 -7.96 13.08
N GLU A 332 27.98 -8.62 13.65
CA GLU A 332 29.10 -9.26 12.92
C GLU A 332 28.62 -10.43 12.05
N LEU A 333 27.77 -11.30 12.61
CA LEU A 333 27.13 -12.39 11.87
C LEU A 333 26.28 -11.85 10.70
N SER A 334 25.60 -10.71 10.85
CA SER A 334 24.81 -10.11 9.75
C SER A 334 25.67 -9.64 8.56
N GLU A 335 26.98 -9.47 8.73
CA GLU A 335 27.87 -9.10 7.64
C GLU A 335 28.19 -10.31 6.74
N THR A 336 28.19 -11.53 7.29
CA THR A 336 28.48 -12.79 6.57
C THR A 336 27.23 -13.63 6.25
N HIS A 337 26.20 -13.57 7.09
CA HIS A 337 25.00 -14.40 7.07
C HIS A 337 23.71 -13.56 7.08
N ASP A 338 22.58 -14.14 6.66
CA ASP A 338 21.25 -13.54 6.84
C ASP A 338 20.55 -14.24 8.02
N LEU A 339 20.13 -13.46 9.03
CA LEU A 339 19.63 -14.01 10.29
C LEU A 339 18.11 -14.24 10.27
N CYS A 340 17.68 -15.33 10.92
CA CYS A 340 16.28 -15.72 11.13
C CYS A 340 16.01 -15.95 12.63
N VAL A 341 14.91 -15.40 13.16
CA VAL A 341 14.52 -15.55 14.58
C VAL A 341 13.12 -16.12 14.71
N GLY A 342 12.98 -17.14 15.57
CA GLY A 342 11.69 -17.75 15.93
C GLY A 342 10.94 -16.96 17.00
N GLY A 343 9.60 -17.02 16.97
CA GLY A 343 8.70 -16.40 17.96
C GLY A 343 8.90 -16.88 19.41
N ASP A 344 9.53 -18.04 19.61
CA ASP A 344 9.95 -18.60 20.90
C ASP A 344 11.17 -17.89 21.50
N CYS A 345 12.06 -17.36 20.66
CA CYS A 345 13.26 -16.65 21.10
C CYS A 345 12.97 -15.21 21.57
N PHE A 346 11.78 -14.66 21.28
CA PHE A 346 11.41 -13.27 21.62
C PHE A 346 11.38 -13.02 23.12
N GLU A 347 10.91 -13.98 23.93
CA GLU A 347 10.85 -13.82 25.38
C GLU A 347 12.26 -13.66 25.98
N MET A 348 13.22 -14.48 25.54
CA MET A 348 14.63 -14.32 25.90
C MET A 348 15.19 -12.97 25.44
N LEU A 349 14.93 -12.55 24.20
CA LEU A 349 15.41 -11.27 23.68
C LEU A 349 14.86 -10.08 24.49
N GLN A 350 13.62 -10.18 24.99
CA GLN A 350 13.01 -9.20 25.88
C GLN A 350 13.64 -9.21 27.27
N GLN A 351 13.81 -10.40 27.89
CA GLN A 351 14.42 -10.54 29.22
C GLN A 351 15.89 -10.05 29.25
N SER A 352 16.68 -10.41 28.24
CA SER A 352 18.08 -9.94 28.06
C SER A 352 18.20 -8.46 27.66
N SER A 353 17.09 -7.80 27.29
CA SER A 353 17.08 -6.49 26.61
C SER A 353 17.80 -6.47 25.25
N ALA A 354 18.12 -7.63 24.66
CA ALA A 354 18.81 -7.75 23.38
C ALA A 354 17.93 -7.40 22.16
N VAL A 355 16.61 -7.22 22.33
CA VAL A 355 15.63 -6.79 21.30
C VAL A 355 16.20 -5.75 20.33
N VAL A 356 16.75 -4.64 20.87
CA VAL A 356 17.24 -3.51 20.06
C VAL A 356 18.60 -3.80 19.40
N GLY A 357 19.37 -4.75 19.94
CA GLY A 357 20.66 -5.18 19.40
C GLY A 357 20.55 -6.27 18.32
N VAL A 358 19.50 -7.09 18.35
CA VAL A 358 19.34 -8.24 17.42
C VAL A 358 18.34 -7.94 16.30
N ILE A 359 17.10 -7.52 16.62
CA ILE A 359 16.01 -7.34 15.64
C ILE A 359 16.41 -6.49 14.41
N PRO A 360 17.18 -5.38 14.53
CA PRO A 360 17.56 -4.57 13.38
C PRO A 360 18.38 -5.28 12.29
N TYR A 361 19.02 -6.41 12.62
CA TYR A 361 19.89 -7.20 11.73
C TYR A 361 19.20 -8.44 11.14
N VAL A 362 18.00 -8.78 11.62
CA VAL A 362 17.27 -10.01 11.24
C VAL A 362 16.47 -9.79 9.96
N LYS A 363 16.55 -10.76 9.03
CA LYS A 363 15.87 -10.75 7.73
C LYS A 363 14.57 -11.54 7.71
N VAL A 364 14.44 -12.57 8.55
CA VAL A 364 13.24 -13.41 8.63
C VAL A 364 12.81 -13.57 10.09
N PHE A 365 11.54 -13.29 10.36
CA PHE A 365 10.89 -13.60 11.62
C PHE A 365 9.83 -14.66 11.37
N ALA A 366 9.95 -15.79 12.07
CA ALA A 366 9.13 -16.98 11.83
C ALA A 366 8.40 -17.42 13.10
N ARG A 367 7.27 -18.14 12.95
CA ARG A 367 6.37 -18.53 14.05
C ARG A 367 5.94 -17.35 14.95
N VAL A 368 5.92 -16.11 14.45
CA VAL A 368 5.61 -14.94 15.28
C VAL A 368 4.11 -14.73 15.49
N ALA A 369 3.75 -14.34 16.72
CA ALA A 369 2.40 -13.94 17.09
C ALA A 369 2.07 -12.50 16.60
N PRO A 370 0.79 -12.11 16.46
CA PRO A 370 0.40 -10.76 16.03
C PRO A 370 1.03 -9.63 16.85
N GLU A 371 1.12 -9.80 18.17
CA GLU A 371 1.71 -8.85 19.12
C GLU A 371 3.23 -8.72 18.89
N GLN A 372 3.90 -9.82 18.51
CA GLN A 372 5.32 -9.81 18.16
C GLN A 372 5.56 -9.09 16.83
N LYS A 373 4.63 -9.14 15.86
CA LYS A 373 4.71 -8.35 14.62
C LYS A 373 4.71 -6.84 14.92
N GLU A 374 3.86 -6.38 15.84
CA GLU A 374 3.85 -4.98 16.29
C GLU A 374 5.15 -4.59 17.02
N LEU A 375 5.68 -5.46 17.87
CA LEU A 375 6.97 -5.24 18.56
C LEU A 375 8.15 -5.11 17.58
N ILE A 376 8.22 -5.96 16.54
CA ILE A 376 9.26 -5.90 15.51
C ILE A 376 9.25 -4.53 14.82
N LEU A 377 8.09 -4.08 14.33
CA LEU A 377 7.99 -2.78 13.67
C LEU A 377 8.24 -1.61 14.61
N THR A 378 7.79 -1.70 15.86
CA THR A 378 8.11 -0.70 16.89
C THR A 378 9.61 -0.61 17.10
N THR A 379 10.31 -1.73 17.17
CA THR A 379 11.78 -1.78 17.35
C THR A 379 12.51 -1.15 16.17
N PHE A 380 12.12 -1.44 14.93
CA PHE A 380 12.67 -0.78 13.74
C PHE A 380 12.46 0.75 13.78
N LYS A 381 11.29 1.22 14.24
CA LYS A 381 11.02 2.66 14.44
C LYS A 381 11.90 3.25 15.54
N THR A 382 12.11 2.54 16.65
CA THR A 382 12.96 2.98 17.76
C THR A 382 14.41 3.17 17.34
N VAL A 383 14.97 2.32 16.47
CA VAL A 383 16.32 2.54 15.90
C VAL A 383 16.37 3.60 14.77
N GLY A 384 15.23 4.23 14.46
CA GLY A 384 15.13 5.35 13.53
C GLY A 384 14.99 4.95 12.05
N ARG A 385 14.54 3.72 11.75
CA ARG A 385 14.21 3.30 10.38
C ARG A 385 12.78 3.70 10.00
N ILE A 386 12.59 4.15 8.76
CA ILE A 386 11.25 4.35 8.19
C ILE A 386 10.73 3.02 7.63
N THR A 387 9.77 2.46 8.34
CA THR A 387 9.12 1.17 8.09
C THR A 387 7.94 1.24 7.13
N LEU A 388 7.94 0.36 6.13
CA LEU A 388 6.76 -0.07 5.38
C LEU A 388 6.37 -1.50 5.79
N MET A 389 5.07 -1.79 5.88
CA MET A 389 4.54 -3.14 6.10
C MET A 389 3.53 -3.46 5.01
N CYS A 390 3.65 -4.64 4.39
CA CYS A 390 2.69 -5.19 3.44
C CYS A 390 2.12 -6.51 4.00
N GLY A 391 0.80 -6.62 4.04
CA GLY A 391 0.07 -7.74 4.62
C GLY A 391 -1.39 -7.78 4.16
N ASP A 392 -2.04 -8.94 4.28
CA ASP A 392 -3.46 -9.14 3.93
C ASP A 392 -4.31 -9.61 5.13
N GLY A 393 -3.67 -10.29 6.10
CA GLY A 393 -4.36 -10.98 7.18
C GLY A 393 -4.76 -10.10 8.37
N THR A 394 -5.70 -10.60 9.18
CA THR A 394 -6.13 -9.94 10.43
C THR A 394 -5.02 -9.89 11.49
N ASN A 395 -4.09 -10.84 11.44
CA ASN A 395 -2.85 -10.90 12.22
C ASN A 395 -1.87 -9.75 11.91
N ASP A 396 -2.00 -9.09 10.76
CA ASP A 396 -1.14 -7.96 10.37
C ASP A 396 -1.67 -6.59 10.79
N VAL A 397 -2.90 -6.50 11.28
CA VAL A 397 -3.58 -5.23 11.62
C VAL A 397 -2.75 -4.34 12.57
N GLY A 398 -2.15 -4.91 13.62
CA GLY A 398 -1.28 -4.17 14.55
C GLY A 398 -0.01 -3.65 13.87
N ALA A 399 0.63 -4.48 13.05
CA ALA A 399 1.83 -4.13 12.29
C ALA A 399 1.54 -3.06 11.21
N LEU A 400 0.51 -3.26 10.39
CA LEU A 400 0.08 -2.29 9.35
C LEU A 400 -0.20 -0.91 9.94
N LYS A 401 -0.84 -0.85 11.12
CA LYS A 401 -1.13 0.39 11.84
C LYS A 401 0.13 1.03 12.46
N GLN A 402 1.09 0.22 12.90
CA GLN A 402 2.32 0.70 13.54
C GLN A 402 3.40 1.10 12.53
N ALA A 403 3.39 0.59 11.29
CA ALA A 403 4.25 1.04 10.21
C ALA A 403 4.09 2.54 9.91
N HIS A 404 5.11 3.18 9.33
CA HIS A 404 4.93 4.53 8.78
C HIS A 404 4.10 4.51 7.49
N VAL A 405 4.18 3.40 6.76
CA VAL A 405 3.40 3.11 5.56
C VAL A 405 2.89 1.68 5.65
N GLY A 406 1.59 1.50 5.91
CA GLY A 406 0.94 0.20 5.73
C GLY A 406 0.45 0.05 4.28
N VAL A 407 0.49 -1.18 3.75
CA VAL A 407 -0.12 -1.58 2.48
C VAL A 407 -0.93 -2.85 2.73
N ALA A 408 -2.26 -2.77 2.65
CA ALA A 408 -3.15 -3.91 2.76
C ALA A 408 -3.41 -4.49 1.37
N LEU A 409 -3.32 -5.82 1.20
CA LEU A 409 -3.73 -6.47 -0.04
C LEU A 409 -5.18 -6.96 0.06
N LEU A 410 -5.91 -6.94 -1.06
CA LEU A 410 -7.24 -7.52 -1.18
C LEU A 410 -7.22 -8.69 -2.16
N ASN A 411 -7.91 -9.77 -1.80
CA ASN A 411 -7.97 -11.01 -2.57
C ASN A 411 -8.92 -10.95 -3.78
N ALA A 412 -8.84 -9.89 -4.59
CA ALA A 412 -9.50 -9.84 -5.89
C ALA A 412 -8.56 -10.38 -6.97
N VAL A 413 -8.99 -11.44 -7.66
CA VAL A 413 -8.30 -11.95 -8.86
C VAL A 413 -8.26 -10.83 -9.91
N PRO A 414 -7.09 -10.47 -10.46
CA PRO A 414 -7.01 -9.49 -11.54
C PRO A 414 -7.76 -10.00 -12.79
N PRO A 415 -8.45 -9.13 -13.54
CA PRO A 415 -9.15 -9.54 -14.75
C PRO A 415 -8.15 -10.09 -15.77
N THR A 416 -8.36 -11.32 -16.21
CA THR A 416 -7.55 -11.95 -17.26
C THR A 416 -7.68 -11.16 -18.56
N GLN A 417 -6.55 -10.66 -19.09
CA GLN A 417 -6.51 -10.04 -20.40
C GLN A 417 -6.75 -11.11 -21.47
N SER A 418 -8.00 -11.25 -21.93
CA SER A 418 -8.33 -12.10 -23.07
C SER A 418 -7.70 -11.54 -24.35
N GLY A 419 -6.85 -12.33 -24.99
CA GLY A 419 -6.16 -11.95 -26.23
C GLY A 419 -7.13 -11.61 -27.37
N ASN A 420 -6.67 -10.73 -28.27
CA ASN A 420 -7.45 -10.20 -29.39
C ASN A 420 -8.03 -11.28 -30.33
N THR A 421 -9.33 -11.16 -30.63
CA THR A 421 -9.81 -11.28 -32.02
C THR A 421 -10.81 -10.17 -32.30
N SER A 422 -10.54 -9.41 -33.35
CA SER A 422 -11.27 -8.21 -33.77
C SER A 422 -12.54 -8.52 -34.57
N SER A 423 -13.65 -7.83 -34.26
CA SER A 423 -14.76 -7.65 -35.20
C SER A 423 -15.55 -6.36 -34.91
N GLU A 424 -14.90 -5.20 -35.04
CA GLU A 424 -15.63 -3.93 -35.21
C GLU A 424 -15.83 -3.67 -36.71
N THR A 425 -17.09 -3.59 -37.15
CA THR A 425 -17.45 -3.02 -38.46
C THR A 425 -18.00 -1.60 -38.26
N PRO A 426 -17.50 -0.58 -38.97
CA PRO A 426 -17.88 0.80 -38.74
C PRO A 426 -19.28 1.11 -39.30
N LYS A 427 -19.94 2.13 -38.73
CA LYS A 427 -21.08 2.80 -39.37
C LYS A 427 -20.76 4.28 -39.57
N ASP A 428 -20.45 4.61 -40.81
CA ASP A 428 -20.33 5.99 -41.28
C ASP A 428 -21.65 6.78 -41.15
N GLY A 429 -21.51 8.09 -41.10
CA GLY A 429 -22.61 9.01 -40.88
C GLY A 429 -23.27 9.57 -42.14
N ALA A 430 -24.45 10.15 -41.90
CA ALA A 430 -25.13 11.18 -42.70
C ALA A 430 -25.66 10.83 -44.10
N LEU A 431 -27.00 10.84 -44.22
CA LEU A 431 -27.69 11.75 -45.14
C LEU A 431 -29.11 12.06 -44.62
N LYS A 432 -29.54 13.31 -44.79
CA LYS A 432 -30.86 13.83 -44.35
C LYS A 432 -31.92 13.60 -45.44
N LEU A 433 -33.20 13.48 -45.08
CA LEU A 433 -34.18 14.56 -45.33
C LEU A 433 -35.52 14.36 -44.59
N SER A 434 -36.41 15.35 -44.70
CA SER A 434 -37.45 15.70 -43.71
C SER A 434 -38.90 15.68 -44.22
N LYS A 435 -39.82 15.75 -43.24
CA LYS A 435 -41.27 16.11 -43.24
C LYS A 435 -42.18 14.91 -42.84
N SER A 436 -43.25 15.07 -42.05
CA SER A 436 -44.07 16.27 -41.81
C SER A 436 -44.85 16.28 -40.46
N LYS A 437 -45.12 17.49 -39.95
CA LYS A 437 -46.26 17.95 -39.10
C LYS A 437 -46.54 17.41 -37.66
N LYS A 438 -46.40 18.36 -36.71
CA LYS A 438 -47.27 18.67 -35.54
C LYS A 438 -48.79 18.58 -35.83
N ALA A 439 -49.74 18.44 -34.88
CA ALA A 439 -49.69 18.42 -33.40
C ALA A 439 -50.99 17.86 -32.74
N LYS A 440 -50.87 17.43 -31.46
CA LYS A 440 -51.75 17.53 -30.24
C LYS A 440 -53.21 18.08 -30.33
N PRO A 441 -54.04 17.92 -29.26
CA PRO A 441 -54.08 16.89 -28.18
C PRO A 441 -55.53 16.45 -27.77
N GLU A 442 -55.68 15.49 -26.84
CA GLU A 442 -56.50 15.56 -25.59
C GLU A 442 -56.75 14.16 -24.97
N ALA A 443 -57.48 14.09 -23.85
CA ALA A 443 -57.41 12.99 -22.88
C ALA A 443 -58.78 12.36 -22.51
N SER A 444 -58.69 11.23 -21.80
CA SER A 444 -59.66 10.67 -20.83
C SER A 444 -60.69 9.59 -21.26
N ASN A 445 -60.67 8.52 -20.44
CA ASN A 445 -61.80 7.75 -19.86
C ASN A 445 -62.55 6.62 -20.62
N VAL A 446 -62.97 5.65 -19.77
CA VAL A 446 -64.11 4.70 -19.83
C VAL A 446 -63.88 3.22 -20.24
N ASN A 447 -63.77 2.37 -19.20
CA ASN A 447 -64.44 1.09 -18.87
C ASN A 447 -64.96 0.06 -19.92
N GLY A 448 -64.98 -1.21 -19.48
CA GLY A 448 -65.98 -2.23 -19.87
C GLY A 448 -65.36 -3.59 -20.30
N GLU A 449 -64.93 -4.47 -19.39
CA GLU A 449 -65.72 -5.55 -18.76
C GLU A 449 -66.50 -6.51 -19.69
N SER A 450 -66.24 -7.82 -19.55
CA SER A 450 -67.30 -8.84 -19.51
C SER A 450 -66.82 -10.23 -19.02
N SER A 451 -67.46 -10.67 -17.93
CA SER A 451 -68.05 -12.00 -17.66
C SER A 451 -67.24 -13.29 -17.92
N SER A 452 -66.96 -14.19 -16.96
CA SER A 452 -67.72 -14.79 -15.83
C SER A 452 -68.66 -15.99 -16.17
N ARG A 453 -68.47 -17.11 -15.45
CA ARG A 453 -69.40 -18.24 -15.14
C ARG A 453 -68.58 -19.39 -14.48
N GLY A 454 -68.99 -20.09 -13.41
CA GLY A 454 -70.06 -19.85 -12.42
C GLY A 454 -70.53 -21.13 -11.70
N LYS A 455 -70.63 -21.09 -10.35
CA LYS A 455 -71.30 -22.06 -9.41
C LYS A 455 -70.67 -23.48 -9.36
N ALA A 456 -70.71 -24.27 -8.26
CA ALA A 456 -71.52 -24.29 -7.01
C ALA A 456 -70.74 -25.08 -5.88
N VAL A 457 -71.15 -25.32 -4.61
CA VAL A 457 -72.31 -24.88 -3.79
C VAL A 457 -71.99 -24.79 -2.25
N SER A 458 -72.71 -25.45 -1.34
CA SER A 458 -72.79 -25.31 0.14
C SER A 458 -72.16 -26.47 0.96
N ARG A 459 -71.45 -26.19 2.09
CA ARG A 459 -71.83 -26.33 3.54
C ARG A 459 -72.14 -27.77 4.05
N SER A 460 -71.80 -28.19 5.27
CA SER A 460 -71.09 -27.57 6.43
C SER A 460 -70.18 -28.62 7.13
N ASP A 461 -69.14 -28.29 7.88
CA ASP A 461 -69.11 -27.76 9.28
C ASP A 461 -67.63 -27.47 9.67
N SER A 462 -67.21 -26.85 10.78
CA SER A 462 -67.87 -26.19 11.93
C SER A 462 -66.88 -25.21 12.66
N ALA A 463 -67.23 -24.78 13.89
CA ALA A 463 -66.42 -24.19 14.98
C ALA A 463 -64.93 -23.81 14.70
N SER A 464 -64.62 -22.57 14.32
CA SER A 464 -64.48 -21.36 15.18
C SER A 464 -63.16 -21.25 16.00
N GLN A 465 -62.14 -20.61 15.41
CA GLN A 465 -61.16 -19.80 16.14
C GLN A 465 -61.04 -18.43 15.47
N SER A 466 -61.10 -17.36 16.26
CA SER A 466 -61.06 -15.98 15.78
C SER A 466 -59.65 -15.40 15.85
N ALA A 467 -59.04 -15.14 14.69
CA ALA A 467 -57.81 -14.37 14.57
C ALA A 467 -58.12 -12.97 14.01
N GLY A 468 -57.78 -11.92 14.76
CA GLY A 468 -58.06 -10.52 14.38
C GLY A 468 -57.08 -9.97 13.35
N ASN A 469 -57.60 -9.30 12.33
CA ASN A 469 -56.81 -8.54 11.36
C ASN A 469 -55.98 -7.44 12.05
N ARG A 470 -54.66 -7.46 11.86
CA ARG A 470 -53.78 -6.32 12.16
C ARG A 470 -53.41 -5.62 10.85
N HIS A 471 -53.77 -4.35 10.72
CA HIS A 471 -53.34 -3.50 9.61
C HIS A 471 -51.81 -3.38 9.61
N GLN A 472 -51.15 -3.86 8.56
CA GLN A 472 -49.74 -3.59 8.34
C GLN A 472 -49.55 -2.11 7.99
N THR A 473 -48.54 -1.49 8.60
CA THR A 473 -48.24 -0.07 8.41
C THR A 473 -47.48 0.17 7.11
N ALA A 474 -47.59 1.38 6.56
CA ALA A 474 -46.89 1.75 5.32
C ALA A 474 -45.36 1.55 5.41
N ALA A 475 -44.78 1.73 6.61
CA ALA A 475 -43.37 1.48 6.88
C ALA A 475 -42.97 0.00 6.77
N GLU A 476 -43.87 -0.94 7.11
CA GLU A 476 -43.63 -2.39 6.98
C GLU A 476 -43.68 -2.82 5.52
N MET A 477 -44.66 -2.33 4.74
CA MET A 477 -44.69 -2.52 3.28
C MET A 477 -43.46 -1.92 2.59
N GLN A 478 -42.99 -0.75 3.04
CA GLN A 478 -41.80 -0.11 2.49
C GLN A 478 -40.52 -0.87 2.86
N ARG A 479 -40.43 -1.43 4.08
CA ARG A 479 -39.35 -2.38 4.47
C ARG A 479 -39.39 -3.66 3.64
N GLN A 480 -40.56 -4.25 3.41
CA GLN A 480 -40.69 -5.46 2.59
C GLN A 480 -40.30 -5.20 1.13
N ARG A 481 -40.72 -4.06 0.54
CA ARG A 481 -40.28 -3.64 -0.80
C ARG A 481 -38.78 -3.40 -0.87
N LEU A 482 -38.19 -2.74 0.13
CA LEU A 482 -36.74 -2.54 0.19
C LEU A 482 -35.98 -3.87 0.33
N LYS A 483 -36.50 -4.81 1.14
CA LYS A 483 -35.91 -6.14 1.29
C LYS A 483 -35.99 -6.95 -0.01
N LYS A 484 -37.13 -6.89 -0.71
CA LYS A 484 -37.32 -7.56 -2.01
C LYS A 484 -36.44 -6.94 -3.11
N LEU A 485 -36.24 -5.62 -3.11
CA LEU A 485 -35.27 -4.95 -3.98
C LEU A 485 -33.82 -5.33 -3.65
N MET A 486 -33.48 -5.55 -2.37
CA MET A 486 -32.14 -6.07 -2.00
C MET A 486 -31.96 -7.54 -2.36
N GLU A 487 -33.03 -8.35 -2.36
CA GLU A 487 -33.00 -9.74 -2.84
C GLU A 487 -32.89 -9.80 -4.38
N GLU A 488 -33.70 -9.04 -5.11
CA GLU A 488 -33.64 -8.93 -6.59
C GLU A 488 -32.25 -8.41 -7.06
N MET A 489 -31.69 -7.41 -6.38
CA MET A 489 -30.35 -6.87 -6.70
C MET A 489 -29.20 -7.83 -6.31
N ASN A 490 -29.46 -8.84 -5.47
CA ASN A 490 -28.52 -9.95 -5.22
C ASN A 490 -28.68 -11.09 -6.23
N GLU A 491 -29.90 -11.35 -6.72
CA GLU A 491 -30.19 -12.45 -7.67
C GLU A 491 -29.86 -12.11 -9.13
N GLU A 492 -29.88 -10.83 -9.54
CA GLU A 492 -29.37 -10.39 -10.86
C GLU A 492 -27.83 -10.42 -10.97
N GLY A 493 -27.12 -10.94 -9.97
CA GLY A 493 -25.67 -11.01 -9.89
C GLY A 493 -24.98 -12.10 -10.74
N ASP A 494 -25.65 -12.68 -11.73
CA ASP A 494 -25.14 -13.86 -12.46
C ASP A 494 -24.38 -13.50 -13.75
N GLY A 495 -23.09 -13.85 -13.80
CA GLY A 495 -22.29 -13.98 -15.03
C GLY A 495 -21.53 -12.77 -15.58
N ARG A 496 -21.70 -11.53 -15.09
CA ARG A 496 -20.96 -10.35 -15.62
C ARG A 496 -20.40 -9.34 -14.61
N SER A 497 -20.72 -9.45 -13.33
CA SER A 497 -20.10 -8.63 -12.28
C SER A 497 -18.76 -9.21 -11.86
N ALA A 498 -17.71 -8.38 -11.80
CA ALA A 498 -16.47 -8.76 -11.13
C ALA A 498 -16.78 -9.10 -9.66
N PRO A 499 -16.12 -10.11 -9.07
CA PRO A 499 -16.43 -10.55 -7.71
C PRO A 499 -16.31 -9.39 -6.73
N ILE A 500 -17.39 -9.12 -5.97
CA ILE A 500 -17.44 -8.04 -4.99
C ILE A 500 -16.33 -8.27 -3.96
N VAL A 501 -15.31 -7.42 -4.02
CA VAL A 501 -14.11 -7.54 -3.19
C VAL A 501 -14.49 -7.26 -1.75
N LYS A 502 -14.43 -8.31 -0.91
CA LYS A 502 -14.66 -8.16 0.54
C LYS A 502 -13.52 -7.36 1.14
N LEU A 503 -13.83 -6.18 1.68
CA LEU A 503 -12.89 -5.39 2.48
C LEU A 503 -12.61 -6.14 3.79
N GLY A 504 -11.39 -6.64 3.96
CA GLY A 504 -10.93 -7.27 5.20
C GLY A 504 -10.40 -6.27 6.23
N ASP A 505 -10.24 -6.68 7.49
CA ASP A 505 -9.83 -5.78 8.58
C ASP A 505 -8.48 -5.09 8.35
N ALA A 506 -7.54 -5.75 7.66
CA ALA A 506 -6.27 -5.16 7.24
C ALA A 506 -6.46 -3.86 6.43
N SER A 507 -7.49 -3.81 5.57
CA SER A 507 -7.80 -2.63 4.75
C SER A 507 -8.38 -1.45 5.53
N MET A 508 -8.86 -1.67 6.76
CA MET A 508 -9.26 -0.58 7.66
C MET A 508 -8.08 -0.03 8.48
N ALA A 509 -7.07 -0.85 8.72
CA ALA A 509 -5.88 -0.48 9.49
C ALA A 509 -4.80 0.23 8.66
N SER A 510 -4.74 -0.08 7.36
CA SER A 510 -3.73 0.41 6.45
C SER A 510 -4.10 1.74 5.77
N PRO A 511 -3.17 2.70 5.60
CA PRO A 511 -3.41 3.92 4.82
C PRO A 511 -3.46 3.68 3.30
N PHE A 512 -2.95 2.55 2.81
CA PHE A 512 -3.02 2.14 1.40
C PHE A 512 -3.64 0.74 1.28
N THR A 513 -4.52 0.54 0.30
CA THR A 513 -5.20 -0.74 0.08
C THR A 513 -5.14 -1.12 -1.39
N ALA A 514 -4.37 -2.15 -1.74
CA ALA A 514 -4.32 -2.73 -3.07
C ALA A 514 -5.61 -3.51 -3.35
N LYS A 515 -6.15 -3.37 -4.57
CA LYS A 515 -7.35 -4.05 -5.05
C LYS A 515 -7.09 -5.51 -5.36
N HIS A 516 -5.89 -5.83 -5.81
CA HIS A 516 -5.47 -7.16 -6.26
C HIS A 516 -4.46 -7.78 -5.30
N ALA A 517 -4.40 -9.11 -5.31
CA ALA A 517 -3.46 -9.89 -4.51
C ALA A 517 -2.08 -9.95 -5.21
N SER A 518 -1.44 -8.78 -5.28
CA SER A 518 -0.17 -8.47 -5.93
C SER A 518 0.63 -7.54 -5.02
N VAL A 519 1.95 -7.75 -4.91
CA VAL A 519 2.83 -6.88 -4.11
C VAL A 519 3.36 -5.68 -4.92
N ALA A 520 3.16 -5.67 -6.24
CA ALA A 520 3.60 -4.61 -7.15
C ALA A 520 3.22 -3.18 -6.71
N PRO A 521 2.01 -2.90 -6.17
CA PRO A 521 1.63 -1.58 -5.63
C PRO A 521 2.63 -1.00 -4.62
N THR A 522 3.39 -1.83 -3.90
CA THR A 522 4.45 -1.38 -2.98
C THR A 522 5.51 -0.55 -3.71
N THR A 523 5.92 -0.96 -4.92
CA THR A 523 6.88 -0.20 -5.73
C THR A 523 6.30 1.12 -6.22
N ASP A 524 5.05 1.12 -6.69
CA ASP A 524 4.37 2.35 -7.16
C ASP A 524 4.15 3.37 -6.04
N ILE A 525 3.75 2.91 -4.85
CA ILE A 525 3.61 3.76 -3.66
C ILE A 525 4.94 4.44 -3.32
N ILE A 526 6.08 3.73 -3.44
CA ILE A 526 7.40 4.32 -3.21
C ILE A 526 7.82 5.24 -4.38
N ARG A 527 7.61 4.88 -5.65
CA ARG A 527 7.86 5.74 -6.83
C ARG A 527 7.12 7.07 -6.68
N GLN A 528 5.81 7.00 -6.42
CA GLN A 528 4.94 8.15 -6.22
C GLN A 528 5.35 8.95 -4.98
N GLY A 529 5.69 8.28 -3.88
CA GLY A 529 6.16 8.95 -2.66
C GLY A 529 7.46 9.73 -2.85
N ARG A 530 8.43 9.19 -3.61
CA ARG A 530 9.67 9.89 -3.97
C ARG A 530 9.40 11.09 -4.87
N SER A 531 8.62 10.90 -5.93
CA SER A 531 8.20 11.98 -6.85
C SER A 531 7.48 13.11 -6.10
N THR A 532 6.54 12.77 -5.21
CA THR A 532 5.84 13.75 -4.37
C THR A 532 6.80 14.47 -3.42
N LEU A 533 7.71 13.77 -2.74
CA LEU A 533 8.66 14.40 -1.82
C LEU A 533 9.62 15.38 -2.53
N VAL A 534 10.14 15.00 -3.70
CA VAL A 534 10.95 15.90 -4.56
C VAL A 534 10.12 17.11 -5.00
N THR A 535 8.86 16.88 -5.41
CA THR A 535 7.95 17.93 -5.86
C THR A 535 7.61 18.92 -4.74
N THR A 536 7.39 18.43 -3.52
CA THR A 536 7.21 19.26 -2.33
C THR A 536 8.47 20.08 -2.01
N LEU A 537 9.67 19.50 -2.09
CA LEU A 537 10.91 20.21 -1.84
C LEU A 537 11.18 21.33 -2.86
N GLN A 538 11.01 21.07 -4.16
CA GLN A 538 11.17 22.11 -5.18
C GLN A 538 10.12 23.22 -5.03
N MET A 539 8.87 22.90 -4.69
CA MET A 539 7.85 23.91 -4.41
C MET A 539 8.22 24.81 -3.23
N PHE A 540 8.77 24.24 -2.14
CA PHE A 540 9.27 25.05 -1.02
C PHE A 540 10.46 25.93 -1.40
N LYS A 541 11.42 25.43 -2.21
CA LYS A 541 12.53 26.26 -2.72
C LYS A 541 12.02 27.45 -3.52
N ILE A 542 11.16 27.18 -4.49
CA ILE A 542 10.58 28.18 -5.40
C ILE A 542 9.77 29.22 -4.62
N LEU A 543 8.95 28.79 -3.66
CA LEU A 543 8.17 29.70 -2.82
C LEU A 543 9.07 30.59 -1.96
N GLY A 544 10.12 30.03 -1.35
CA GLY A 544 11.09 30.79 -0.55
C GLY A 544 11.84 31.84 -1.37
N LEU A 545 12.34 31.46 -2.55
CA LEU A 545 13.05 32.37 -3.47
C LEU A 545 12.13 33.47 -4.02
N ASN A 546 10.92 33.12 -4.46
CA ASN A 546 9.95 34.10 -4.95
C ASN A 546 9.52 35.07 -3.84
N CYS A 547 9.33 34.59 -2.60
CA CYS A 547 9.01 35.43 -1.45
C CYS A 547 10.12 36.44 -1.15
N LEU A 548 11.37 35.97 -1.01
CA LEU A 548 12.53 36.84 -0.74
C LEU A 548 12.79 37.85 -1.87
N ALA A 549 12.67 37.42 -3.13
CA ALA A 549 12.79 38.32 -4.29
C ALA A 549 11.68 39.38 -4.30
N THR A 550 10.41 38.97 -4.14
CA THR A 550 9.25 39.89 -4.16
C THR A 550 9.31 40.90 -3.01
N ALA A 551 9.68 40.47 -1.80
CA ALA A 551 9.83 41.34 -0.65
C ALA A 551 10.89 42.43 -0.89
N TYR A 552 12.02 42.07 -1.51
CA TYR A 552 13.05 43.04 -1.85
C TYR A 552 12.63 43.96 -3.01
N VAL A 553 12.03 43.44 -4.09
CA VAL A 553 11.48 44.26 -5.20
C VAL A 553 10.48 45.29 -4.64
N LEU A 554 9.56 44.86 -3.77
CA LEU A 554 8.58 45.75 -3.14
C LEU A 554 9.22 46.78 -2.20
N SER A 555 10.26 46.40 -1.46
CA SER A 555 10.98 47.33 -0.59
C SER A 555 11.76 48.40 -1.35
N VAL A 556 12.39 48.06 -2.48
CA VAL A 556 13.11 49.03 -3.33
C VAL A 556 12.11 49.97 -3.99
N MET A 557 11.08 49.41 -4.64
CA MET A 557 10.03 50.21 -5.27
C MET A 557 9.36 51.17 -4.27
N TYR A 558 9.09 50.73 -3.03
CA TYR A 558 8.53 51.61 -1.99
C TYR A 558 9.45 52.78 -1.60
N LEU A 559 10.77 52.53 -1.48
CA LEU A 559 11.76 53.58 -1.15
C LEU A 559 11.94 54.58 -2.29
N ASP A 560 11.87 54.10 -3.54
CA ASP A 560 11.99 54.92 -4.75
C ASP A 560 10.65 55.56 -5.19
N GLY A 561 9.58 55.41 -4.40
CA GLY A 561 8.24 55.95 -4.70
C GLY A 561 7.51 55.26 -5.87
N VAL A 562 8.01 54.12 -6.34
CA VAL A 562 7.52 53.38 -7.50
C VAL A 562 6.47 52.34 -7.10
N LYS A 563 5.46 52.12 -7.95
CA LYS A 563 4.45 51.07 -7.78
C LYS A 563 4.39 50.20 -9.05
N LEU A 564 4.02 48.93 -8.91
CA LEU A 564 3.64 48.07 -10.04
C LEU A 564 2.20 48.39 -10.47
N GLY A 565 1.91 48.27 -11.77
CA GLY A 565 0.54 48.45 -12.28
C GLY A 565 -0.31 47.17 -12.12
N ASP A 566 -1.62 47.32 -11.97
CA ASP A 566 -2.55 46.18 -11.74
C ASP A 566 -2.46 45.10 -12.83
N VAL A 567 -2.29 45.51 -14.09
CA VAL A 567 -2.10 44.60 -15.24
C VAL A 567 -0.79 43.81 -15.11
N GLN A 568 0.30 44.48 -14.70
CA GLN A 568 1.62 43.87 -14.50
C GLN A 568 1.57 42.83 -13.36
N ALA A 569 0.95 43.19 -12.23
CA ALA A 569 0.74 42.31 -11.09
C ALA A 569 -0.16 41.11 -11.44
N THR A 570 -1.26 41.33 -12.16
CA THR A 570 -2.20 40.28 -12.60
C THR A 570 -1.50 39.25 -13.49
N ILE A 571 -0.71 39.69 -14.47
CA ILE A 571 0.02 38.79 -15.38
C ILE A 571 1.05 37.97 -14.62
N SER A 572 1.82 38.59 -13.72
CA SER A 572 2.77 37.85 -12.87
C SER A 572 2.07 36.84 -11.97
N GLY A 573 0.90 37.19 -11.42
CA GLY A 573 0.08 36.27 -10.60
C GLY A 573 -0.42 35.05 -11.39
N VAL A 574 -1.00 35.27 -12.57
CA VAL A 574 -1.48 34.20 -13.46
C VAL A 574 -0.32 33.31 -13.93
N PHE A 575 0.83 33.92 -14.27
CA PHE A 575 2.06 33.23 -14.61
C PHE A 575 2.54 32.33 -13.46
N THR A 576 2.65 32.88 -12.25
CA THR A 576 3.00 32.16 -11.02
C THR A 576 2.13 30.91 -10.84
N ALA A 577 0.81 31.09 -10.93
CA ALA A 577 -0.17 30.01 -10.73
C ALA A 577 -0.05 28.91 -11.79
N ALA A 578 0.15 29.27 -13.06
CA ALA A 578 0.32 28.31 -14.14
C ALA A 578 1.57 27.44 -13.96
N PHE A 579 2.71 28.04 -13.59
CA PHE A 579 3.96 27.30 -13.36
C PHE A 579 3.88 26.36 -12.15
N PHE A 580 3.24 26.77 -11.05
CA PHE A 580 2.98 25.86 -9.92
C PHE A 580 2.05 24.70 -10.30
N LEU A 581 1.03 24.93 -11.12
CA LEU A 581 0.14 23.88 -11.62
C LEU A 581 0.94 22.84 -12.42
N PHE A 582 1.78 23.26 -13.38
CA PHE A 582 2.59 22.33 -14.16
C PHE A 582 3.62 21.57 -13.32
N ILE A 583 4.22 22.19 -12.30
CA ILE A 583 5.10 21.49 -11.35
C ILE A 583 4.34 20.42 -10.54
N SER A 584 3.10 20.69 -10.13
CA SER A 584 2.27 19.69 -9.42
C SER A 584 1.89 18.48 -10.27
N GLN A 585 2.02 18.59 -11.61
CA GLN A 585 1.78 17.51 -12.58
C GLN A 585 3.05 16.74 -12.96
N ALA A 586 4.17 16.93 -12.26
CA ALA A 586 5.39 16.15 -12.46
C ALA A 586 5.09 14.65 -12.32
N ARG A 587 5.39 13.88 -13.38
CA ARG A 587 5.15 12.43 -13.41
C ARG A 587 6.36 11.68 -12.86
N PRO A 588 6.16 10.65 -12.01
CA PRO A 588 7.23 9.74 -11.61
C PRO A 588 7.77 8.97 -12.82
N LEU A 589 9.01 8.50 -12.69
CA LEU A 589 9.57 7.51 -13.62
C LEU A 589 9.07 6.09 -13.28
N PRO A 590 8.95 5.19 -14.28
CA PRO A 590 8.50 3.82 -14.05
C PRO A 590 9.58 2.95 -13.38
N THR A 591 10.84 3.37 -13.38
CA THR A 591 11.96 2.62 -12.77
C THR A 591 12.32 3.20 -11.41
N LEU A 592 12.50 2.33 -10.41
CA LEU A 592 12.87 2.75 -9.06
C LEU A 592 14.40 2.90 -8.94
N SER A 593 14.88 4.13 -8.77
CA SER A 593 16.31 4.47 -8.72
C SER A 593 16.99 4.09 -7.39
N ALA A 594 18.31 3.89 -7.38
CA ALA A 594 19.05 3.67 -6.13
C ALA A 594 19.26 4.97 -5.32
N GLU A 595 19.28 6.14 -5.96
CA GLU A 595 19.37 7.45 -5.30
C GLU A 595 18.14 7.71 -4.42
N ARG A 596 18.30 8.42 -3.30
CA ARG A 596 17.22 8.78 -2.38
C ARG A 596 16.95 10.29 -2.42
N PRO A 597 15.69 10.73 -2.40
CA PRO A 597 15.37 12.15 -2.21
C PRO A 597 15.79 12.61 -0.80
N HIS A 598 16.07 13.91 -0.64
CA HIS A 598 16.37 14.45 0.68
C HIS A 598 15.15 14.29 1.62
N PRO A 599 15.32 13.78 2.85
CA PRO A 599 14.17 13.48 3.71
C PRO A 599 13.54 14.73 4.34
N ASN A 600 14.30 15.81 4.52
CA ASN A 600 13.90 16.99 5.29
C ASN A 600 14.11 18.30 4.49
N ILE A 601 13.17 19.23 4.65
CA ILE A 601 13.22 20.58 4.05
C ILE A 601 14.41 21.35 4.63
N PHE A 602 14.60 21.31 5.95
CA PHE A 602 15.72 21.94 6.66
C PHE A 602 16.99 21.09 6.61
N CYS A 603 17.50 20.81 5.41
CA CYS A 603 18.83 20.26 5.21
C CYS A 603 19.79 21.33 4.66
N PHE A 604 21.09 21.18 4.96
CA PHE A 604 22.12 22.16 4.59
C PHE A 604 22.15 22.45 3.08
N TYR A 605 21.90 21.43 2.25
CA TYR A 605 21.71 21.56 0.80
C TYR A 605 20.62 22.56 0.42
N VAL A 606 19.40 22.42 0.96
CA VAL A 606 18.27 23.32 0.66
C VAL A 606 18.56 24.73 1.15
N PHE A 607 19.18 24.87 2.33
CA PHE A 607 19.54 26.18 2.88
C PHE A 607 20.60 26.92 2.04
N LEU A 608 21.70 26.27 1.65
CA LEU A 608 22.73 26.87 0.78
C LEU A 608 22.22 27.16 -0.63
N SER A 609 21.33 26.31 -1.14
CA SER A 609 20.64 26.49 -2.41
C SER A 609 19.79 27.76 -2.39
N LEU A 610 18.93 27.92 -1.38
CA LEU A 610 18.11 29.12 -1.16
C LEU A 610 18.97 30.38 -0.99
N MET A 611 19.95 30.36 -0.08
CA MET A 611 20.76 31.55 0.23
C MET A 611 21.66 31.99 -0.92
N GLY A 612 22.30 31.05 -1.63
CA GLY A 612 23.16 31.38 -2.76
C GLY A 612 22.36 31.86 -3.99
N GLN A 613 21.25 31.21 -4.34
CA GLN A 613 20.37 31.71 -5.41
C GLN A 613 19.78 33.07 -5.04
N PHE A 614 19.34 33.28 -3.80
CA PHE A 614 18.86 34.59 -3.34
C PHE A 614 19.93 35.68 -3.47
N ALA A 615 21.19 35.41 -3.06
CA ALA A 615 22.28 36.37 -3.20
C ALA A 615 22.54 36.74 -4.67
N ILE A 616 22.53 35.77 -5.59
CA ILE A 616 22.69 36.02 -7.03
C ILE A 616 21.51 36.86 -7.57
N HIS A 617 20.28 36.53 -7.19
CA HIS A 617 19.07 37.27 -7.58
C HIS A 617 19.10 38.72 -7.08
N LEU A 618 19.51 38.91 -5.81
CA LEU A 618 19.65 40.22 -5.17
C LEU A 618 20.71 41.08 -5.86
N LEU A 619 21.88 40.51 -6.16
CA LEU A 619 22.94 41.21 -6.90
C LEU A 619 22.51 41.61 -8.32
N PHE A 620 21.81 40.73 -9.05
CA PHE A 620 21.28 41.03 -10.37
C PHE A 620 20.25 42.17 -10.33
N LEU A 621 19.33 42.13 -9.37
CA LEU A 621 18.30 43.13 -9.20
C LEU A 621 18.87 44.50 -8.78
N MET A 622 19.73 44.55 -7.76
CA MET A 622 20.45 45.78 -7.37
C MET A 622 21.22 46.40 -8.54
N SER A 623 21.94 45.57 -9.31
CA SER A 623 22.72 46.06 -10.46
C SER A 623 21.82 46.60 -11.57
N SER A 624 20.65 46.00 -11.77
CA SER A 624 19.68 46.40 -12.79
C SER A 624 18.95 47.68 -12.43
N VAL A 625 18.44 47.80 -11.20
CA VAL A 625 17.77 49.03 -10.71
C VAL A 625 18.75 50.21 -10.68
N LYS A 626 19.96 50.03 -10.11
CA LYS A 626 21.02 51.04 -10.14
C LYS A 626 21.51 51.43 -11.54
N SER A 627 21.25 50.60 -12.54
CA SER A 627 21.51 50.94 -13.94
C SER A 627 20.34 51.65 -14.61
N ALA A 628 19.13 51.53 -14.08
CA ALA A 628 17.93 52.28 -14.50
C ALA A 628 17.87 53.67 -13.85
N GLU A 629 18.18 53.78 -12.55
CA GLU A 629 18.28 55.04 -11.78
C GLU A 629 19.09 56.11 -12.53
N LYS A 630 20.23 55.73 -13.12
CA LYS A 630 21.13 56.62 -13.89
C LYS A 630 20.48 57.32 -15.10
N TYR A 631 19.31 56.87 -15.53
CA TYR A 631 18.55 57.45 -16.64
C TYR A 631 17.24 58.10 -16.16
N MET A 632 16.96 58.13 -14.86
CA MET A 632 15.88 58.95 -14.29
C MET A 632 16.43 60.31 -13.80
N PRO A 633 15.65 61.40 -13.92
CA PRO A 633 15.97 62.66 -13.26
C PRO A 633 15.72 62.56 -11.75
N ASP A 634 16.44 63.38 -10.97
CA ASP A 634 16.25 63.54 -9.53
C ASP A 634 14.94 64.32 -9.22
N GLU A 635 13.78 63.71 -9.45
CA GLU A 635 12.49 64.23 -9.02
C GLU A 635 12.02 63.51 -7.74
N CYS A 636 11.58 64.27 -6.74
CA CYS A 636 11.06 63.73 -5.47
C CYS A 636 9.70 63.05 -5.68
N ILE A 637 9.68 61.74 -5.84
CA ILE A 637 8.45 60.95 -5.94
C ILE A 637 7.88 60.72 -4.54
N GLU A 638 6.65 61.17 -4.29
CA GLU A 638 5.94 60.88 -3.04
C GLU A 638 5.48 59.40 -2.98
N PRO A 639 5.80 58.63 -1.93
CA PRO A 639 5.47 57.20 -1.85
C PRO A 639 3.97 56.86 -1.97
N ASP A 640 3.09 57.79 -1.59
CA ASP A 640 1.64 57.61 -1.64
C ASP A 640 0.98 58.06 -2.96
N SER A 641 1.75 58.54 -3.94
CA SER A 641 1.25 58.96 -5.26
C SER A 641 0.66 57.84 -6.12
N GLU A 642 -0.16 58.19 -7.13
CA GLU A 642 -0.73 57.22 -8.07
C GLU A 642 0.35 56.58 -8.99
N PHE A 643 0.02 55.40 -9.55
CA PHE A 643 0.91 54.69 -10.46
C PHE A 643 1.26 55.52 -11.71
N HIS A 644 2.55 55.86 -11.85
CA HIS A 644 3.11 56.51 -13.04
C HIS A 644 4.14 55.59 -13.72
N PRO A 645 4.07 55.39 -15.05
CA PRO A 645 5.06 54.57 -15.77
C PRO A 645 6.44 55.23 -15.75
N ASN A 646 7.43 54.59 -15.12
CA ASN A 646 8.82 55.04 -15.12
C ASN A 646 9.79 53.90 -15.51
N LEU A 647 11.07 54.25 -15.69
CA LEU A 647 12.09 53.30 -16.15
C LEU A 647 12.43 52.26 -15.09
N VAL A 648 12.48 52.66 -13.81
CA VAL A 648 12.73 51.77 -12.67
C VAL A 648 11.62 50.73 -12.51
N ASN A 649 10.35 51.10 -12.68
CA ASN A 649 9.21 50.17 -12.73
C ASN A 649 9.37 49.16 -13.86
N THR A 650 9.69 49.66 -15.06
CA THR A 650 9.85 48.84 -16.26
C THR A 650 10.94 47.78 -16.07
N VAL A 651 12.11 48.20 -15.56
CA VAL A 651 13.24 47.30 -15.27
C VAL A 651 12.91 46.36 -14.11
N SER A 652 12.31 46.84 -13.02
CA SER A 652 11.92 46.00 -11.86
C SER A 652 10.91 44.93 -12.25
N TYR A 653 9.92 45.25 -13.10
CA TYR A 653 8.96 44.29 -13.62
C TYR A 653 9.63 43.22 -14.50
N MET A 654 10.46 43.64 -15.46
CA MET A 654 11.19 42.71 -16.33
C MET A 654 12.14 41.80 -15.53
N VAL A 655 12.89 42.36 -14.58
CA VAL A 655 13.77 41.59 -13.69
C VAL A 655 12.97 40.61 -12.84
N SER A 656 11.85 41.04 -12.24
CA SER A 656 10.97 40.16 -11.45
C SER A 656 10.46 38.97 -12.27
N MET A 657 9.98 39.20 -13.49
CA MET A 657 9.55 38.14 -14.41
C MET A 657 10.70 37.18 -14.78
N MET A 658 11.91 37.69 -15.02
CA MET A 658 13.09 36.86 -15.31
C MET A 658 13.55 36.05 -14.09
N LEU A 659 13.61 36.67 -12.91
CA LEU A 659 13.94 36.00 -11.65
C LEU A 659 12.97 34.85 -11.37
N GLN A 660 11.67 35.08 -11.60
CA GLN A 660 10.65 34.05 -11.45
C GLN A 660 10.84 32.90 -12.45
N LEU A 661 11.03 33.21 -13.73
CA LEU A 661 11.28 32.22 -14.79
C LEU A 661 12.53 31.36 -14.48
N ALA A 662 13.64 32.00 -14.11
CA ALA A 662 14.87 31.33 -13.73
C ALA A 662 14.68 30.45 -12.48
N THR A 663 13.96 30.93 -11.47
CA THR A 663 13.66 30.18 -10.25
C THR A 663 12.92 28.87 -10.56
N PHE A 664 11.90 28.89 -11.42
CA PHE A 664 11.17 27.70 -11.84
C PHE A 664 12.03 26.73 -12.66
N ALA A 665 12.87 27.24 -13.58
CA ALA A 665 13.71 26.42 -14.45
C ALA A 665 14.90 25.77 -13.73
N VAL A 666 15.58 26.50 -12.84
CA VAL A 666 16.78 26.02 -12.13
C VAL A 666 16.42 25.01 -11.03
N ASN A 667 15.34 25.25 -10.29
CA ASN A 667 14.97 24.40 -9.14
C ASN A 667 14.13 23.18 -9.51
N TYR A 668 13.75 23.00 -10.78
CA TYR A 668 13.01 21.80 -11.20
C TYR A 668 13.90 20.56 -11.23
N ILE A 669 13.47 19.51 -10.53
CA ILE A 669 14.19 18.24 -10.41
C ILE A 669 13.43 17.14 -11.18
N GLY A 670 14.01 16.73 -12.30
CA GLY A 670 13.61 15.57 -13.11
C GLY A 670 14.26 14.27 -12.65
N HIS A 671 15.10 13.68 -13.52
CA HIS A 671 15.84 12.43 -13.22
C HIS A 671 16.65 12.54 -11.91
N PRO A 672 16.70 11.46 -11.08
CA PRO A 672 16.20 10.11 -11.33
C PRO A 672 14.86 9.80 -10.63
N PHE A 673 14.00 10.79 -10.42
CA PHE A 673 12.72 10.62 -9.69
C PHE A 673 11.50 10.98 -10.53
N ASN A 674 11.58 12.12 -11.23
CA ASN A 674 10.53 12.64 -12.10
C ASN A 674 11.00 12.61 -13.55
N GLN A 675 10.05 12.72 -14.48
CA GLN A 675 10.35 13.07 -15.86
C GLN A 675 11.11 14.41 -15.95
N SER A 676 11.98 14.55 -16.95
CA SER A 676 12.71 15.78 -17.21
C SER A 676 11.83 16.88 -17.82
N ILE A 677 12.30 18.14 -17.79
CA ILE A 677 11.61 19.28 -18.43
C ILE A 677 11.30 18.96 -19.89
N THR A 678 12.26 18.38 -20.62
CA THR A 678 12.14 17.97 -22.03
C THR A 678 11.09 16.88 -22.29
N GLU A 679 10.87 15.99 -21.32
CA GLU A 679 9.89 14.90 -21.38
C GLU A 679 8.49 15.43 -21.01
N SER A 680 8.41 16.36 -20.06
CA SER A 680 7.18 17.06 -19.66
C SER A 680 6.80 18.17 -20.65
N LYS A 681 6.27 17.76 -21.82
CA LYS A 681 5.85 18.69 -22.90
C LYS A 681 5.06 19.92 -22.43
N PRO A 682 4.06 19.84 -21.52
CA PRO A 682 3.32 21.02 -21.07
C PRO A 682 4.21 22.03 -20.34
N PHE A 683 5.10 21.56 -19.47
CA PHE A 683 6.03 22.41 -18.72
C PHE A 683 7.11 23.01 -19.62
N LEU A 684 7.63 22.23 -20.59
CA LEU A 684 8.57 22.74 -21.60
C LEU A 684 7.95 23.88 -22.42
N TYR A 685 6.74 23.68 -22.95
CA TYR A 685 6.09 24.71 -23.76
C TYR A 685 5.74 25.96 -22.95
N ALA A 686 5.33 25.81 -21.68
CA ALA A 686 5.14 26.94 -20.78
C ALA A 686 6.44 27.72 -20.56
N LEU A 687 7.56 27.02 -20.32
CA LEU A 687 8.88 27.62 -20.12
C LEU A 687 9.40 28.36 -21.36
N LEU A 688 9.23 27.76 -22.55
CA LEU A 688 9.61 28.37 -23.83
C LEU A 688 8.73 29.59 -24.16
N ALA A 689 7.42 29.50 -23.95
CA ALA A 689 6.50 30.62 -24.15
C ALA A 689 6.81 31.79 -23.20
N ALA A 690 7.13 31.49 -21.94
CA ALA A 690 7.56 32.47 -20.94
C ALA A 690 8.87 33.17 -21.33
N SER A 691 9.88 32.40 -21.73
CA SER A 691 11.17 32.95 -22.19
C SER A 691 11.00 33.80 -23.45
N GLY A 692 10.14 33.39 -24.37
CA GLY A 692 9.76 34.17 -25.56
C GLY A 692 9.07 35.48 -25.19
N PHE A 693 8.06 35.44 -24.32
CA PHE A 693 7.32 36.61 -23.83
C PHE A 693 8.24 37.64 -23.16
N PHE A 694 9.12 37.19 -22.26
CA PHE A 694 10.15 38.05 -21.65
C PHE A 694 11.07 38.69 -22.72
N THR A 695 11.52 37.89 -23.70
CA THR A 695 12.42 38.37 -24.76
C THR A 695 11.73 39.41 -25.66
N VAL A 696 10.45 39.21 -26.01
CA VAL A 696 9.65 40.16 -26.81
C VAL A 696 9.48 41.48 -26.08
N ILE A 697 9.12 41.43 -24.80
CA ILE A 697 8.95 42.62 -23.93
C ILE A 697 10.26 43.38 -23.80
N THR A 698 11.35 42.70 -23.43
CA THR A 698 12.66 43.33 -23.22
C THR A 698 13.26 43.87 -24.52
N SER A 699 13.07 43.18 -25.65
CA SER A 699 13.63 43.62 -26.94
C SER A 699 12.95 44.87 -27.52
N ASP A 700 11.75 45.21 -27.02
CA ASP A 700 10.81 46.20 -27.57
C ASP A 700 10.40 45.88 -29.02
N LEU A 701 10.30 44.58 -29.35
CA LEU A 701 9.97 44.11 -30.70
C LEU A 701 8.50 44.39 -31.08
N PHE A 702 7.62 44.51 -30.08
CA PHE A 702 6.19 44.69 -30.26
C PHE A 702 5.65 45.82 -29.38
N ARG A 703 5.93 47.06 -29.81
CA ARG A 703 5.68 48.29 -29.03
C ARG A 703 4.27 48.37 -28.43
N GLY A 704 3.23 48.03 -29.18
CA GLY A 704 1.84 48.06 -28.70
C GLY A 704 1.53 47.09 -27.54
N LEU A 705 2.29 46.01 -27.37
CA LEU A 705 2.19 45.14 -26.19
C LEU A 705 2.84 45.82 -24.96
N ASN A 706 3.99 46.45 -25.15
CA ASN A 706 4.70 47.17 -24.10
C ASN A 706 3.90 48.41 -23.63
N ASP A 707 3.28 49.14 -24.55
CA ASP A 707 2.39 50.26 -24.22
C ASP A 707 1.15 49.80 -23.43
N TRP A 708 0.54 48.66 -23.82
CA TRP A 708 -0.58 48.05 -23.06
C TRP A 708 -0.16 47.61 -21.64
N LEU A 709 1.07 47.10 -21.48
CA LEU A 709 1.68 46.80 -20.18
C LEU A 709 2.17 48.04 -19.41
N LYS A 710 2.00 49.25 -19.96
CA LYS A 710 2.52 50.53 -19.43
C LYS A 710 4.04 50.49 -19.16
N LEU A 711 4.81 49.99 -20.13
CA LEU A 711 6.28 49.85 -20.06
C LEU A 711 6.99 50.95 -20.87
N VAL A 712 7.95 51.62 -20.24
CA VAL A 712 8.73 52.72 -20.82
C VAL A 712 9.79 52.17 -21.79
N PRO A 713 10.07 52.81 -22.95
CA PRO A 713 11.14 52.36 -23.84
C PRO A 713 12.50 52.31 -23.14
N LEU A 714 13.18 51.17 -23.22
CA LEU A 714 14.53 50.99 -22.68
C LEU A 714 15.57 51.62 -23.62
N PRO A 715 16.55 52.39 -23.11
CA PRO A 715 17.73 52.75 -23.87
C PRO A 715 18.42 51.50 -24.42
N PRO A 716 18.89 51.48 -25.70
CA PRO A 716 19.41 50.28 -26.33
C PRO A 716 20.63 49.68 -25.62
N GLU A 717 21.45 50.50 -24.95
CA GLU A 717 22.52 50.02 -24.07
C GLU A 717 22.00 49.28 -22.85
N LEU A 718 21.03 49.85 -22.14
CA LEU A 718 20.45 49.27 -20.92
C LEU A 718 19.75 47.95 -21.25
N ARG A 719 19.00 47.93 -22.36
CA ARG A 719 18.35 46.73 -22.91
C ARG A 719 19.33 45.58 -23.15
N ASN A 720 20.42 45.86 -23.87
CA ASN A 720 21.41 44.83 -24.20
C ASN A 720 22.16 44.36 -22.95
N LYS A 721 22.48 45.27 -22.01
CA LYS A 721 23.04 44.93 -20.69
C LYS A 721 22.09 44.02 -19.89
N LEU A 722 20.80 44.32 -19.85
CA LEU A 722 19.79 43.53 -19.13
C LEU A 722 19.68 42.09 -19.67
N LEU A 723 19.66 41.92 -20.99
CA LEU A 723 19.62 40.59 -21.62
C LEU A 723 20.87 39.76 -21.33
N ILE A 724 22.07 40.37 -21.39
CA ILE A 724 23.33 39.69 -21.07
C ILE A 724 23.38 39.29 -19.59
N TRP A 725 22.99 40.19 -18.68
CA TRP A 725 22.96 39.91 -17.24
C TRP A 725 21.91 38.86 -16.87
N ALA A 726 20.77 38.82 -17.56
CA ALA A 726 19.76 37.78 -17.37
C ALA A 726 20.29 36.38 -17.71
N VAL A 727 21.03 36.23 -18.82
CA VAL A 727 21.71 34.97 -19.17
C VAL A 727 22.80 34.62 -18.15
N LEU A 728 23.61 35.59 -17.74
CA LEU A 728 24.65 35.41 -16.72
C LEU A 728 24.05 34.93 -15.38
N MET A 729 22.96 35.55 -14.94
CA MET A 729 22.22 35.21 -13.71
C MET A 729 21.69 33.77 -13.79
N PHE A 730 21.03 33.41 -14.89
CA PHE A 730 20.51 32.06 -15.10
C PHE A 730 21.62 31.00 -15.05
N VAL A 731 22.73 31.21 -15.77
CA VAL A 731 23.89 30.29 -15.78
C VAL A 731 24.53 30.20 -14.39
N SER A 732 24.61 31.31 -13.66
CA SER A 732 25.16 31.33 -12.30
C SER A 732 24.31 30.53 -11.32
N CYS A 733 22.99 30.77 -11.29
CA CYS A 733 22.04 30.01 -10.45
C CYS A 733 22.03 28.52 -10.83
N TYR A 734 22.02 28.19 -12.12
CA TYR A 734 22.07 26.80 -12.59
C TYR A 734 23.35 26.08 -12.15
N THR A 735 24.50 26.73 -12.31
CA THR A 735 25.81 26.15 -11.94
C THR A 735 25.90 25.96 -10.42
N TRP A 736 25.42 26.94 -9.64
CA TRP A 736 25.38 26.87 -8.18
C TRP A 736 24.54 25.69 -7.67
N GLU A 737 23.31 25.54 -8.20
CA GLU A 737 22.41 24.45 -7.82
C GLU A 737 22.99 23.07 -8.16
N ARG A 738 23.63 22.93 -9.34
CA ARG A 738 24.27 21.68 -9.77
C ARG A 738 25.49 21.33 -8.91
N LEU A 739 26.33 22.32 -8.57
CA LEU A 739 27.48 22.15 -7.68
C LEU A 739 27.04 21.71 -6.29
N LEU A 740 25.99 22.34 -5.73
CA LEU A 740 25.45 21.95 -4.43
C LEU A 740 24.84 20.53 -4.44
N LYS A 741 24.13 20.14 -5.50
CA LYS A 741 23.60 18.76 -5.61
C LYS A 741 24.74 17.73 -5.63
N TRP A 742 25.82 18.04 -6.34
CA TRP A 742 27.01 17.17 -6.38
C TRP A 742 27.76 17.10 -5.04
N ALA A 743 27.92 18.24 -4.35
CA ALA A 743 28.61 18.31 -3.06
C ALA A 743 27.81 17.67 -1.91
N PHE A 744 26.48 17.76 -1.94
CA PHE A 744 25.58 17.28 -0.88
C PHE A 744 24.53 16.30 -1.42
N PRO A 745 24.91 15.10 -1.90
CA PRO A 745 23.95 14.11 -2.38
C PRO A 745 23.02 13.61 -1.27
N GLY A 746 21.81 13.19 -1.64
CA GLY A 746 20.84 12.57 -0.73
C GLY A 746 21.35 11.23 -0.20
N ARG A 747 21.98 11.25 0.99
CA ARG A 747 22.46 10.04 1.68
C ARG A 747 21.45 9.57 2.71
N ILE A 748 21.24 8.26 2.78
CA ILE A 748 20.52 7.61 3.89
C ILE A 748 21.31 7.89 5.18
N PRO A 749 20.68 8.40 6.25
CA PRO A 749 21.32 8.45 7.56
C PRO A 749 21.67 7.02 7.97
N ALA A 750 22.96 6.72 8.17
CA ALA A 750 23.37 5.38 8.57
C ALA A 750 22.67 5.01 9.88
N TRP A 751 21.67 4.13 9.81
CA TRP A 751 20.87 3.71 10.96
C TRP A 751 21.78 3.11 12.05
N LYS A 752 22.89 2.44 11.66
CA LYS A 752 23.99 2.02 12.54
C LYS A 752 24.50 3.17 13.45
N LYS A 753 24.63 4.41 12.95
CA LYS A 753 25.03 5.58 13.76
C LYS A 753 23.94 6.05 14.73
N ASN A 754 22.67 5.93 14.37
CA ASN A 754 21.56 6.22 15.29
C ASN A 754 21.45 5.13 16.36
N HIS A 755 21.61 3.86 15.98
CA HIS A 755 21.69 2.73 16.90
C HIS A 755 22.87 2.90 17.88
N GLN A 756 24.08 3.24 17.42
CA GLN A 756 25.23 3.54 18.28
C GLN A 756 24.96 4.70 19.26
N ARG A 757 24.28 5.76 18.83
CA ARG A 757 23.86 6.88 19.71
C ARG A 757 22.82 6.46 20.74
N LEU A 758 21.83 5.65 20.36
CA LEU A 758 20.81 5.12 21.26
C LEU A 758 21.40 4.11 22.26
N ALA A 759 22.33 3.27 21.83
CA ALA A 759 23.08 2.38 22.69
C ALA A 759 23.92 3.17 23.71
N ALA A 760 24.65 4.20 23.27
CA ALA A 760 25.39 5.09 24.16
C ALA A 760 24.47 5.79 25.19
N ALA A 761 23.36 6.38 24.75
CA ALA A 761 22.39 7.05 25.63
C ALA A 761 21.71 6.08 26.62
N ASN A 762 21.46 4.83 26.23
CA ASN A 762 20.94 3.80 27.13
C ASN A 762 21.99 3.31 28.13
N VAL A 763 23.28 3.26 27.75
CA VAL A 763 24.39 2.98 28.66
C VAL A 763 24.60 4.12 29.66
N GLU A 764 24.47 5.39 29.24
CA GLU A 764 24.46 6.54 30.16
C GLU A 764 23.28 6.50 31.13
N LYS A 765 22.07 6.18 30.65
CA LYS A 765 20.91 5.97 31.54
C LYS A 765 21.13 4.84 32.55
N LYS A 766 21.76 3.72 32.15
CA LYS A 766 22.13 2.62 33.04
C LYS A 766 23.32 2.92 33.98
N LYS A 767 23.98 4.07 33.84
CA LYS A 767 25.02 4.56 34.77
C LYS A 767 24.52 5.64 35.74
N ASN A 768 23.37 6.24 35.45
CA ASN A 768 22.73 7.29 36.24
C ASN A 768 21.51 6.77 37.04
N VAL A 769 21.36 5.44 37.11
CA VAL A 769 20.42 4.68 37.95
C VAL A 769 21.24 3.64 38.71
#